data_AF-A0A9Q8ZIZ0-F1
#
_entry.id   AF-A0A9Q8ZIZ0-F1
#
_cell.length_a   1.000
_cell.length_b   1.000
_cell.length_c   1.000
_cell.angle_alpha   90.00
_cell.angle_beta   90.00
_cell.angle_gamma   90.00
#
_symmetry.space_group_name_H-M   'P 1'
#
loop_
_entity.id
_entity.type
_entity.pdbx_description
1 polymer ?
#
loop_
_entity_poly.entity_id
_entity_poly.type
_entity_poly.pdbx_seq_one_letter_code
_entity_poly.pdbx_strand_id
1 'polypeptide(L)'
;MGFDYALVHLKYTIPPAIFLTWLYRPFLTKLDAYKIIYLILVAVTSTIPWDSYLIRTGIWSYPSHVIVGPKLYHIPLEEVFFFVIQTYNTTLLYLLLSRPTFQPVYLRIESGASRNPWRYTKLAGQLFLSGVIAWGWRCVREGGEGTYTGLILIWAGPFLLLLWSLAYQFIIVLPWTNTALPIILPTLYLWIVDTLALRRGTWVINVGTKHGIHVWDGLEIEEALFFFATNALIVCGQLAFDNALAVLYTFPHLFTDPSLLPSPLVLIRALLTSTSRYDAERLKGLDEAVHRLKRKSRSFYLASATFPGPLRADLLLLYSFCRVADDLVDNAADADEAKVWIAKLRKFLDNAYTEKVAPSALHAQVCEDFPLNTQSAFLQLPATKLSPQPLEDLLRGFEMDLAFEKAPVIETTDDLRLYADRVAGTVAQMCIELIFYWYPSTLSTEEQRSIVVAGNNMGVALQYVNIARDIEVDAKIGRVYLPLKWLSDAGLNYEDVLKRPNSAQVETLRKRLLRDAFALYETTKDAIERLPDEARGPIRVAVESYMEIGRVLNQDNFKVKAGRATVPKLRRIMRYVADYDNPSLLHPFPNYARIDQEVDMSANRLLDPAGAAFVAPARKRKGGSRMASRQPKGHYKKLLWFKQPFPDNYTDETTFLDHLQRNPRLQPYEFWSLMADATVIVQHLASVIIFCCCFVAIIYGRVSPVAVVGWASLCTVLAWVLWDHWMGQDFQTVASNVPLTPTSEADDEVPRVSQTLSPRAKQRIATAKSAILIYAALLGLSPILKSLTRSTTSDSIWALSTWLLMMNVAFFDYSAGADAQYGRYFIPFSPSANFNLQTTSLDIYKLGHDGIGSPCLAPAIYHSCLLLNPLLH
;
A
#
# COMPACT_ATOMS: atom_id res chain seq x y z
N MET A 1 -17.88 43.30 -7.98
CA MET A 1 -17.96 42.48 -9.23
C MET A 1 -18.50 41.12 -8.81
N GLY A 2 -19.47 40.56 -9.54
CA GLY A 2 -20.12 39.29 -9.18
C GLY A 2 -19.31 38.04 -9.50
N PHE A 3 -18.15 37.91 -8.87
CA PHE A 3 -17.29 36.73 -9.03
C PHE A 3 -17.15 35.94 -7.72
N ASP A 4 -17.83 36.32 -6.65
CA ASP A 4 -17.61 35.71 -5.33
C ASP A 4 -17.92 34.21 -5.35
N TYR A 5 -18.98 33.78 -6.03
CA TYR A 5 -19.26 32.34 -6.15
C TYR A 5 -18.21 31.61 -7.01
N ALA A 6 -17.83 32.18 -8.16
CA ALA A 6 -16.75 31.62 -8.98
C ALA A 6 -15.42 31.52 -8.21
N LEU A 7 -15.12 32.48 -7.32
CA LEU A 7 -13.95 32.48 -6.46
C LEU A 7 -13.99 31.38 -5.39
N VAL A 8 -15.17 30.98 -4.89
CA VAL A 8 -15.32 29.81 -4.02
C VAL A 8 -14.84 28.56 -4.74
N HIS A 9 -15.23 28.35 -6.00
CA HIS A 9 -14.77 27.19 -6.77
C HIS A 9 -13.27 27.20 -7.01
N LEU A 10 -12.73 28.35 -7.45
CA LEU A 10 -11.31 28.51 -7.73
C LEU A 10 -10.44 28.22 -6.51
N LYS A 11 -10.92 28.59 -5.31
CA LYS A 11 -10.18 28.40 -4.05
C LYS A 11 -10.39 27.03 -3.43
N TYR A 12 -11.59 26.46 -3.54
CA TYR A 12 -11.97 25.33 -2.68
C TYR A 12 -12.42 24.07 -3.42
N THR A 13 -13.00 24.13 -4.63
CA THR A 13 -13.47 22.90 -5.30
C THR A 13 -12.57 22.45 -6.43
N ILE A 14 -11.95 23.39 -7.16
CA ILE A 14 -11.03 23.11 -8.27
C ILE A 14 -9.67 22.58 -7.76
N PRO A 15 -9.04 23.11 -6.70
CA PRO A 15 -7.74 22.59 -6.25
C PRO A 15 -7.79 21.12 -5.80
N PRO A 16 -8.78 20.66 -5.01
CA PRO A 16 -8.94 19.24 -4.73
C PRO A 16 -9.14 18.40 -6.00
N ALA A 17 -9.88 18.91 -7.00
CA ALA A 17 -10.06 18.21 -8.26
C ALA A 17 -8.74 18.01 -8.97
N ILE A 18 -7.94 19.06 -9.15
CA ILE A 18 -6.62 18.97 -9.78
C ILE A 18 -5.72 17.99 -9.01
N PHE A 19 -5.70 18.08 -7.68
CA PHE A 19 -4.88 17.21 -6.84
C PHE A 19 -5.30 15.74 -6.94
N LEU A 20 -6.59 15.44 -6.84
CA LEU A 20 -7.13 14.08 -6.95
C LEU A 20 -6.94 13.53 -8.36
N THR A 21 -7.11 14.34 -9.40
CA THR A 21 -6.84 13.96 -10.79
C THR A 21 -5.37 13.61 -10.95
N TRP A 22 -4.45 14.45 -10.48
CA TRP A 22 -3.01 14.19 -10.56
C TRP A 22 -2.63 12.89 -9.83
N LEU A 23 -3.16 12.68 -8.63
CA LEU A 23 -2.90 11.48 -7.83
C LEU A 23 -3.47 10.20 -8.47
N TYR A 24 -4.67 10.28 -9.08
CA TYR A 24 -5.34 9.13 -9.68
C TYR A 24 -4.94 8.88 -11.15
N ARG A 25 -4.34 9.86 -11.83
CA ARG A 25 -3.98 9.82 -13.26
C ARG A 25 -3.25 8.53 -13.69
N PRO A 26 -2.29 7.98 -12.94
CA PRO A 26 -1.60 6.75 -13.33
C PRO A 26 -2.52 5.51 -13.40
N PHE A 27 -3.67 5.55 -12.74
CA PHE A 27 -4.63 4.45 -12.64
C PHE A 27 -5.90 4.68 -13.46
N LEU A 28 -6.03 5.84 -14.11
CA LEU A 28 -7.24 6.23 -14.82
C LEU A 28 -7.45 5.33 -16.05
N THR A 29 -8.56 4.61 -16.06
CA THR A 29 -8.97 3.76 -17.19
C THR A 29 -10.14 4.35 -17.96
N LYS A 30 -10.39 3.85 -19.18
CA LYS A 30 -11.60 4.20 -19.96
C LYS A 30 -12.89 3.89 -19.18
N LEU A 31 -12.91 2.79 -18.43
CA LEU A 31 -14.04 2.41 -17.58
C LEU A 31 -14.24 3.41 -16.42
N ASP A 32 -13.16 3.90 -15.81
CA ASP A 32 -13.25 4.90 -14.76
C ASP A 32 -13.76 6.25 -15.30
N ALA A 33 -13.28 6.67 -16.47
CA ALA A 33 -13.80 7.86 -17.16
C ALA A 33 -15.29 7.70 -17.51
N TYR A 34 -15.69 6.52 -17.99
CA TYR A 34 -17.11 6.20 -18.24
C TYR A 34 -17.95 6.32 -16.97
N LYS A 35 -17.50 5.77 -15.84
CA LYS A 35 -18.18 5.91 -14.54
C LYS A 35 -18.32 7.36 -14.10
N ILE A 36 -17.25 8.15 -14.19
CA ILE A 36 -17.24 9.57 -13.83
C ILE A 36 -18.27 10.34 -14.66
N ILE A 37 -18.22 10.19 -15.99
CA ILE A 37 -19.15 10.88 -16.91
C ILE A 37 -20.59 10.44 -16.64
N TYR A 38 -20.82 9.13 -16.47
CA TYR A 38 -22.15 8.58 -16.18
C TYR A 38 -22.75 9.20 -14.91
N LEU A 39 -21.99 9.27 -13.82
CA LEU A 39 -22.49 9.83 -12.57
C LEU A 39 -22.68 11.35 -12.63
N ILE A 40 -21.80 12.08 -13.31
CA ILE A 40 -22.00 13.52 -13.54
C ILE A 40 -23.31 13.75 -14.30
N LEU A 41 -23.57 12.98 -15.36
CA LEU A 41 -24.81 13.08 -16.13
C LEU A 41 -26.04 12.80 -15.25
N VAL A 42 -26.01 11.74 -14.44
CA VAL A 42 -27.11 11.41 -13.51
C VAL A 42 -27.29 12.50 -12.45
N ALA A 43 -26.21 13.00 -11.84
CA ALA A 43 -26.26 14.04 -10.83
C ALA A 43 -26.84 15.35 -11.39
N VAL A 44 -26.33 15.83 -12.51
CA VAL A 44 -26.80 17.08 -13.13
C VAL A 44 -28.27 16.96 -13.55
N THR A 45 -28.65 15.88 -14.23
CA THR A 45 -30.03 15.70 -14.72
C THR A 45 -31.06 15.54 -13.60
N SER A 46 -30.69 14.88 -12.50
CA SER A 46 -31.58 14.68 -11.34
C SER A 46 -31.68 15.89 -10.40
N THR A 47 -30.67 16.75 -10.38
CA THR A 47 -30.61 17.90 -9.46
C THR A 47 -31.29 19.14 -10.05
N ILE A 48 -31.15 19.39 -11.36
CA ILE A 48 -31.72 20.59 -12.03
C ILE A 48 -33.21 20.84 -11.69
N PRO A 49 -34.13 19.85 -11.77
CA PRO A 49 -35.54 20.12 -11.50
C PRO A 49 -35.81 20.54 -10.05
N TRP A 50 -35.11 19.91 -9.10
CA TRP A 50 -35.25 20.20 -7.67
C TRP A 50 -34.68 21.57 -7.32
N ASP A 51 -33.49 21.88 -7.83
CA ASP A 51 -32.82 23.14 -7.55
C ASP A 51 -33.57 24.33 -8.17
N SER A 52 -34.07 24.17 -9.40
CA SER A 52 -34.94 25.15 -10.06
C SER A 52 -36.22 25.41 -9.25
N TYR A 53 -36.79 24.39 -8.62
CA TYR A 53 -37.96 24.54 -7.75
C TYR A 53 -37.64 25.36 -6.49
N LEU A 54 -36.52 25.09 -5.81
CA LEU A 54 -36.10 25.83 -4.63
C LEU A 54 -35.88 27.33 -4.92
N ILE A 55 -35.28 27.64 -6.06
CA ILE A 55 -35.04 29.02 -6.49
C ILE A 55 -36.37 29.72 -6.83
N ARG A 56 -37.26 29.06 -7.57
CA ARG A 56 -38.56 29.63 -7.97
C ARG A 56 -39.51 29.88 -6.78
N THR A 57 -39.39 29.06 -5.74
CA THR A 57 -40.21 29.18 -4.52
C THR A 57 -39.59 30.11 -3.48
N GLY A 58 -38.42 30.71 -3.77
CA GLY A 58 -37.76 31.64 -2.86
C GLY A 58 -37.22 30.99 -1.59
N ILE A 59 -37.05 29.67 -1.60
CA ILE A 59 -36.40 28.91 -0.51
C ILE A 59 -34.90 29.14 -0.58
N TRP A 60 -34.36 29.14 -1.80
CA TRP A 60 -32.96 29.42 -2.09
C TRP A 60 -32.82 30.65 -2.98
N SER A 61 -31.88 31.54 -2.68
CA SER A 61 -31.60 32.71 -3.49
C SER A 61 -30.12 33.01 -3.61
N TYR A 62 -29.75 33.58 -4.77
CA TYR A 62 -28.40 34.03 -5.09
C TYR A 62 -28.44 35.53 -5.36
N PRO A 63 -27.72 36.37 -4.57
CA PRO A 63 -27.63 37.79 -4.85
C PRO A 63 -27.05 38.04 -6.26
N SER A 64 -27.64 38.95 -7.03
CA SER A 64 -27.19 39.22 -8.40
C SER A 64 -25.76 39.77 -8.48
N HIS A 65 -25.24 40.32 -7.38
CA HIS A 65 -23.91 40.90 -7.29
C HIS A 65 -22.80 39.91 -6.91
N VAL A 66 -23.12 38.64 -6.64
CA VAL A 66 -22.13 37.58 -6.31
C VAL A 66 -21.95 36.53 -7.41
N ILE A 67 -22.88 36.49 -8.38
CA ILE A 67 -22.88 35.58 -9.54
C ILE A 67 -22.44 36.30 -10.82
N VAL A 68 -21.86 35.55 -11.75
CA VAL A 68 -21.28 36.02 -13.03
C VAL A 68 -22.36 36.45 -14.02
N GLY A 69 -23.59 35.92 -13.89
CA GLY A 69 -24.76 36.37 -14.65
C GLY A 69 -25.54 35.30 -15.42
N PRO A 70 -24.93 34.34 -16.14
CA PRO A 70 -25.69 33.35 -16.91
C PRO A 70 -26.42 32.35 -15.99
N LYS A 71 -27.66 32.02 -16.35
CA LYS A 71 -28.52 31.10 -15.58
C LYS A 71 -29.14 30.04 -16.49
N LEU A 72 -29.24 28.82 -15.99
CA LEU A 72 -29.97 27.70 -16.60
C LEU A 72 -31.22 27.42 -15.76
N TYR A 73 -32.42 27.65 -16.30
CA TYR A 73 -33.69 27.52 -15.54
C TYR A 73 -33.69 28.24 -14.18
N HIS A 74 -33.13 29.46 -14.13
CA HIS A 74 -32.89 30.30 -12.94
C HIS A 74 -31.72 29.90 -12.03
N ILE A 75 -31.09 28.75 -12.26
CA ILE A 75 -29.92 28.27 -11.53
C ILE A 75 -28.66 28.97 -12.09
N PRO A 76 -27.82 29.63 -11.27
CA PRO A 76 -26.54 30.16 -11.72
C PRO A 76 -25.66 29.08 -12.35
N LEU A 77 -24.86 29.43 -13.37
CA LEU A 77 -23.98 28.46 -14.02
C LEU A 77 -22.93 27.89 -13.04
N GLU A 78 -22.52 28.68 -12.05
CA GLU A 78 -21.64 28.29 -10.96
C GLU A 78 -22.23 27.15 -10.13
N GLU A 79 -23.53 27.19 -9.86
CA GLU A 79 -24.23 26.11 -9.14
C GLU A 79 -24.31 24.83 -10.00
N VAL A 80 -24.55 24.96 -11.31
CA VAL A 80 -24.48 23.82 -12.23
C VAL A 80 -23.06 23.24 -12.25
N PHE A 81 -22.03 24.09 -12.20
CA PHE A 81 -20.65 23.66 -12.08
C PHE A 81 -20.38 22.97 -10.74
N PHE A 82 -21.00 23.43 -9.65
CA PHE A 82 -20.93 22.77 -8.34
C PHE A 82 -21.38 21.31 -8.41
N PHE A 83 -22.52 21.02 -9.07
CA PHE A 83 -23.02 19.65 -9.26
C PHE A 83 -21.96 18.75 -9.94
N VAL A 84 -21.29 19.29 -10.97
CA VAL A 84 -20.25 18.59 -11.73
C VAL A 84 -19.00 18.36 -10.87
N ILE A 85 -18.45 19.41 -10.27
CA ILE A 85 -17.16 19.36 -9.57
C ILE A 85 -17.25 18.57 -8.25
N GLN A 86 -18.38 18.64 -7.53
CA GLN A 86 -18.62 17.79 -6.36
C GLN A 86 -18.65 16.32 -6.77
N THR A 87 -19.46 15.98 -7.78
CA THR A 87 -19.59 14.60 -8.26
C THR A 87 -18.25 14.05 -8.74
N TYR A 88 -17.47 14.87 -9.44
CA TYR A 88 -16.12 14.54 -9.89
C TYR A 88 -15.16 14.26 -8.71
N ASN A 89 -15.08 15.17 -7.74
CA ASN A 89 -14.20 15.03 -6.57
C ASN A 89 -14.54 13.80 -5.73
N THR A 90 -15.81 13.65 -5.37
CA THR A 90 -16.28 12.52 -4.54
C THR A 90 -16.07 11.19 -5.28
N THR A 91 -16.32 11.15 -6.59
CA THR A 91 -16.02 9.98 -7.42
C THR A 91 -14.53 9.65 -7.46
N LEU A 92 -13.65 10.62 -7.72
CA LEU A 92 -12.20 10.37 -7.77
C LEU A 92 -11.67 9.87 -6.42
N LEU A 93 -12.14 10.46 -5.32
CA LEU A 93 -11.78 10.00 -3.99
C LEU A 93 -12.25 8.56 -3.75
N TYR A 94 -13.49 8.23 -4.13
CA TYR A 94 -14.00 6.86 -4.09
C TYR A 94 -13.12 5.89 -4.91
N LEU A 95 -12.77 6.25 -6.15
CA LEU A 95 -11.94 5.41 -7.02
C LEU A 95 -10.55 5.17 -6.43
N LEU A 96 -9.94 6.21 -5.85
CA LEU A 96 -8.64 6.11 -5.17
C LEU A 96 -8.70 5.17 -3.96
N LEU A 97 -9.72 5.32 -3.10
CA LEU A 97 -9.86 4.52 -1.89
C LEU A 97 -10.28 3.07 -2.17
N SER A 98 -11.04 2.84 -3.24
CA SER A 98 -11.56 1.52 -3.60
C SER A 98 -10.59 0.67 -4.41
N ARG A 99 -9.58 1.27 -5.06
CA ARG A 99 -8.65 0.56 -5.97
C ARG A 99 -7.99 -0.69 -5.40
N PRO A 100 -7.47 -0.70 -4.14
CA PRO A 100 -6.84 -1.90 -3.57
C PRO A 100 -7.83 -3.07 -3.43
N THR A 101 -9.11 -2.78 -3.25
CA THR A 101 -10.17 -3.76 -3.03
C THR A 101 -10.44 -4.53 -4.31
N PHE A 102 -10.58 -5.86 -4.20
CA PHE A 102 -11.08 -6.70 -5.29
C PHE A 102 -12.54 -7.03 -5.00
N GLN A 103 -13.44 -6.26 -5.59
CA GLN A 103 -14.85 -6.25 -5.27
C GLN A 103 -15.58 -7.60 -5.44
N PRO A 104 -15.28 -8.46 -6.44
CA PRO A 104 -15.95 -9.76 -6.62
C PRO A 104 -16.00 -10.65 -5.38
N VAL A 105 -14.98 -10.59 -4.52
CA VAL A 105 -14.89 -11.40 -3.29
C VAL A 105 -15.91 -10.97 -2.22
N TYR A 106 -16.54 -9.81 -2.38
CA TYR A 106 -17.55 -9.27 -1.46
C TYR A 106 -18.99 -9.61 -1.89
N LEU A 107 -19.18 -10.26 -3.06
CA LEU A 107 -20.48 -10.79 -3.45
C LEU A 107 -20.90 -11.92 -2.48
N ARG A 108 -22.20 -11.99 -2.18
CA ARG A 108 -22.77 -12.98 -1.24
C ARG A 108 -23.97 -13.68 -1.87
N ILE A 109 -24.14 -14.94 -1.49
CA ILE A 109 -25.28 -15.77 -1.90
C ILE A 109 -26.31 -15.73 -0.78
N GLU A 110 -27.56 -15.41 -1.11
CA GLU A 110 -28.66 -15.60 -0.17
C GLU A 110 -29.04 -17.08 -0.13
N SER A 111 -28.66 -17.79 0.94
CA SER A 111 -29.15 -19.15 1.16
C SER A 111 -30.66 -19.11 1.41
N GLY A 112 -31.43 -20.00 0.78
CA GLY A 112 -32.87 -20.16 0.98
C GLY A 112 -33.29 -20.69 2.37
N ALA A 113 -32.38 -20.73 3.35
CA ALA A 113 -32.69 -21.16 4.70
C ALA A 113 -33.68 -20.20 5.39
N SER A 114 -34.60 -20.77 6.18
CA SER A 114 -35.75 -20.10 6.83
C SER A 114 -35.39 -18.85 7.68
N ARG A 115 -34.12 -18.62 8.02
CA ARG A 115 -33.61 -17.42 8.69
C ARG A 115 -32.48 -16.78 7.88
N ASN A 116 -32.82 -16.05 6.82
CA ASN A 116 -31.84 -15.28 6.06
C ASN A 116 -31.67 -13.87 6.67
N PRO A 117 -30.55 -13.56 7.37
CA PRO A 117 -30.33 -12.25 7.99
C PRO A 117 -30.28 -11.10 6.96
N TRP A 118 -29.93 -11.40 5.72
CA TRP A 118 -29.86 -10.42 4.64
C TRP A 118 -31.24 -9.82 4.31
N ARG A 119 -32.31 -10.64 4.36
CA ARG A 119 -33.67 -10.18 4.11
C ARG A 119 -34.12 -9.14 5.15
N TYR A 120 -33.84 -9.40 6.42
CA TYR A 120 -34.16 -8.46 7.50
C TYR A 120 -33.34 -7.19 7.40
N THR A 121 -32.06 -7.30 7.03
CA THR A 121 -31.18 -6.14 6.87
C THR A 121 -31.62 -5.26 5.71
N LYS A 122 -31.97 -5.86 4.57
CA LYS A 122 -32.57 -5.16 3.43
C LYS A 122 -33.84 -4.43 3.86
N LEU A 123 -34.77 -5.15 4.48
CA LEU A 123 -36.07 -4.62 4.92
C LEU A 123 -35.91 -3.50 5.95
N ALA A 124 -34.99 -3.64 6.91
CA ALA A 124 -34.72 -2.62 7.92
C ALA A 124 -34.28 -1.30 7.27
N GLY A 125 -33.33 -1.35 6.32
CA GLY A 125 -32.92 -0.15 5.60
C GLY A 125 -34.01 0.41 4.68
N GLN A 126 -34.84 -0.44 4.07
CA GLN A 126 -36.00 0.01 3.31
C GLN A 126 -37.02 0.73 4.18
N LEU A 127 -37.39 0.16 5.32
CA LEU A 127 -38.32 0.78 6.28
C LEU A 127 -37.76 2.09 6.85
N PHE A 128 -36.47 2.12 7.17
CA PHE A 128 -35.80 3.34 7.63
C PHE A 128 -35.89 4.45 6.57
N LEU A 129 -35.47 4.17 5.33
CA LEU A 129 -35.48 5.16 4.25
C LEU A 129 -36.91 5.57 3.85
N SER A 130 -37.88 4.64 3.85
CA SER A 130 -39.29 4.96 3.67
C SER A 130 -39.83 5.86 4.78
N GLY A 131 -39.42 5.63 6.04
CA GLY A 131 -39.75 6.51 7.16
C GLY A 131 -39.16 7.91 7.01
N VAL A 132 -37.91 8.01 6.55
CA VAL A 132 -37.24 9.29 6.25
C VAL A 132 -37.98 10.06 5.14
N ILE A 133 -38.40 9.38 4.07
CA ILE A 133 -39.19 9.99 2.99
C ILE A 133 -40.56 10.46 3.51
N ALA A 134 -41.26 9.63 4.28
CA ALA A 134 -42.56 9.98 4.85
C ALA A 134 -42.46 11.17 5.81
N TRP A 135 -41.39 11.23 6.60
CA TRP A 135 -41.07 12.38 7.45
C TRP A 135 -40.81 13.63 6.62
N GLY A 136 -40.02 13.53 5.55
CA GLY A 136 -39.79 14.65 4.64
C GLY A 136 -41.09 15.17 4.02
N TRP A 137 -41.96 14.26 3.56
CA TRP A 137 -43.29 14.61 3.02
C TRP A 137 -44.16 15.35 4.03
N ARG A 138 -44.13 14.93 5.29
CA ARG A 138 -44.82 15.62 6.38
C ARG A 138 -44.32 17.06 6.54
N CYS A 139 -43.00 17.26 6.59
CA CYS A 139 -42.40 18.59 6.74
C CYS A 139 -42.82 19.54 5.61
N VAL A 140 -42.81 19.06 4.36
CA VAL A 140 -43.23 19.87 3.20
C VAL A 140 -44.73 20.19 3.23
N ARG A 141 -45.57 19.26 3.70
CA ARG A 141 -47.02 19.46 3.79
C ARG A 141 -47.41 20.48 4.86
N GLU A 142 -46.68 20.54 5.97
CA GLU A 142 -46.93 21.50 7.05
C GLU A 142 -46.60 22.94 6.63
N GLY A 143 -45.72 23.14 5.64
CA GLY A 143 -45.57 24.42 4.91
C GLY A 143 -44.90 25.56 5.69
N GLY A 144 -44.10 25.24 6.71
CA GLY A 144 -43.39 26.20 7.57
C GLY A 144 -41.94 25.80 7.84
N GLU A 145 -41.50 25.91 9.10
CA GLU A 145 -40.17 25.47 9.55
C GLU A 145 -39.92 24.00 9.20
N GLY A 146 -38.75 23.69 8.63
CA GLY A 146 -38.39 22.34 8.20
C GLY A 146 -38.83 21.95 6.79
N THR A 147 -39.53 22.83 6.07
CA THR A 147 -39.87 22.62 4.64
C THR A 147 -38.60 22.33 3.81
N TYR A 148 -37.49 23.04 4.07
CA TYR A 148 -36.25 22.82 3.34
C TYR A 148 -35.65 21.43 3.61
N THR A 149 -35.59 21.00 4.88
CA THR A 149 -35.22 19.63 5.26
C THR A 149 -36.09 18.61 4.54
N GLY A 150 -37.41 18.83 4.53
CA GLY A 150 -38.35 17.94 3.86
C GLY A 150 -38.09 17.80 2.37
N LEU A 151 -37.78 18.90 1.69
CA LEU A 151 -37.44 18.90 0.26
C LEU A 151 -36.15 18.15 -0.05
N ILE A 152 -35.13 18.22 0.82
CA ILE A 152 -33.90 17.40 0.69
C ILE A 152 -34.26 15.91 0.80
N LEU A 153 -35.05 15.54 1.81
CA LEU A 153 -35.38 14.13 2.10
C LEU A 153 -36.28 13.48 1.04
N ILE A 154 -37.27 14.21 0.51
CA ILE A 154 -38.16 13.70 -0.55
C ILE A 154 -37.42 13.54 -1.88
N TRP A 155 -36.40 14.38 -2.14
CA TRP A 155 -35.59 14.29 -3.34
C TRP A 155 -34.54 13.17 -3.25
N ALA A 156 -33.69 13.17 -2.22
CA ALA A 156 -32.61 12.20 -2.09
C ALA A 156 -33.10 10.81 -1.65
N GLY A 157 -34.11 10.76 -0.80
CA GLY A 157 -34.61 9.53 -0.17
C GLY A 157 -35.01 8.44 -1.17
N PRO A 158 -35.81 8.71 -2.21
CA PRO A 158 -36.21 7.69 -3.19
C PRO A 158 -35.02 7.07 -3.94
N PHE A 159 -34.01 7.86 -4.30
CA PHE A 159 -32.79 7.34 -4.93
C PHE A 159 -31.99 6.47 -3.97
N LEU A 160 -31.79 6.91 -2.72
CA LEU A 160 -31.11 6.12 -1.69
C LEU A 160 -31.87 4.82 -1.39
N LEU A 161 -33.20 4.86 -1.34
CA LEU A 161 -34.05 3.69 -1.15
C LEU A 161 -33.89 2.69 -2.29
N LEU A 162 -33.85 3.17 -3.54
CA LEU A 162 -33.62 2.34 -4.72
C LEU A 162 -32.22 1.71 -4.68
N LEU A 163 -31.18 2.53 -4.49
CA LEU A 163 -29.78 2.09 -4.45
C LEU A 163 -29.54 1.09 -3.32
N TRP A 164 -30.09 1.34 -2.13
CA TRP A 164 -30.09 0.39 -1.03
C TRP A 164 -30.77 -0.92 -1.43
N SER A 165 -31.98 -0.84 -1.98
CA SER A 165 -32.75 -2.03 -2.37
C SER A 165 -32.04 -2.93 -3.38
N LEU A 166 -31.18 -2.35 -4.24
CA LEU A 166 -30.41 -3.05 -5.26
C LEU A 166 -29.02 -3.51 -4.78
N ALA A 167 -28.37 -2.74 -3.89
CA ALA A 167 -26.94 -2.96 -3.56
C ALA A 167 -26.65 -3.12 -2.05
N TYR A 168 -27.65 -3.30 -1.18
CA TYR A 168 -27.47 -3.36 0.27
C TYR A 168 -26.36 -4.31 0.75
N GLN A 169 -26.26 -5.53 0.17
CA GLN A 169 -25.23 -6.49 0.57
C GLN A 169 -23.83 -5.94 0.32
N PHE A 170 -23.65 -5.32 -0.84
CA PHE A 170 -22.38 -4.72 -1.24
C PHE A 170 -22.03 -3.52 -0.37
N ILE A 171 -23.02 -2.67 -0.06
CA ILE A 171 -22.87 -1.50 0.83
C ILE A 171 -22.44 -1.92 2.25
N ILE A 172 -22.94 -3.06 2.75
CA ILE A 172 -22.66 -3.53 4.11
C ILE A 172 -21.35 -4.32 4.21
N VAL A 173 -21.07 -5.14 3.20
CA VAL A 173 -19.95 -6.12 3.24
C VAL A 173 -18.63 -5.48 2.85
N LEU A 174 -18.65 -4.46 1.99
CA LEU A 174 -17.44 -3.73 1.61
C LEU A 174 -16.82 -2.99 2.81
N PRO A 175 -15.48 -2.84 2.83
CA PRO A 175 -14.80 -2.13 3.89
C PRO A 175 -15.23 -0.66 3.95
N TRP A 176 -15.17 -0.07 5.14
CA TRP A 176 -15.55 1.34 5.37
C TRP A 176 -14.77 2.34 4.51
N THR A 177 -13.57 1.96 4.03
CA THR A 177 -12.77 2.73 3.07
C THR A 177 -13.46 2.91 1.71
N ASN A 178 -14.35 1.98 1.34
CA ASN A 178 -15.11 2.03 0.10
C ASN A 178 -16.52 2.62 0.31
N THR A 179 -17.00 2.72 1.55
CA THR A 179 -18.39 3.06 1.85
C THR A 179 -18.49 4.37 2.65
N ALA A 180 -18.20 4.34 3.94
CA ALA A 180 -18.35 5.50 4.82
C ALA A 180 -17.32 6.60 4.57
N LEU A 181 -16.03 6.25 4.41
CA LEU A 181 -14.95 7.22 4.25
C LEU A 181 -15.11 8.16 3.04
N PRO A 182 -15.45 7.68 1.82
CA PRO A 182 -15.68 8.56 0.67
C PRO A 182 -16.96 9.40 0.77
N ILE A 183 -17.84 9.14 1.75
CA ILE A 183 -18.97 10.02 2.09
C ILE A 183 -18.48 11.08 3.09
N ILE A 184 -17.89 10.63 4.20
CA ILE A 184 -17.53 11.47 5.34
C ILE A 184 -16.50 12.54 4.95
N LEU A 185 -15.41 12.17 4.26
CA LEU A 185 -14.35 13.12 3.94
C LEU A 185 -14.82 14.32 3.10
N PRO A 186 -15.47 14.13 1.93
CA PRO A 186 -15.95 15.25 1.14
C PRO A 186 -17.09 15.99 1.83
N THR A 187 -17.92 15.32 2.64
CA THR A 187 -18.97 15.99 3.42
C THR A 187 -18.38 16.94 4.45
N LEU A 188 -17.43 16.48 5.28
CA LEU A 188 -16.76 17.34 6.26
C LEU A 188 -16.00 18.48 5.59
N TYR A 189 -15.38 18.22 4.44
CA TYR A 189 -14.71 19.25 3.66
C TYR A 189 -15.70 20.33 3.18
N LEU A 190 -16.83 19.91 2.60
CA LEU A 190 -17.85 20.83 2.10
C LEU A 190 -18.56 21.60 3.22
N TRP A 191 -18.73 21.01 4.41
CA TRP A 191 -19.21 21.73 5.59
C TRP A 191 -18.33 22.93 5.95
N ILE A 192 -17.00 22.77 5.86
CA ILE A 192 -16.05 23.86 6.10
C ILE A 192 -16.15 24.91 4.99
N VAL A 193 -16.17 24.48 3.72
CA VAL A 193 -16.25 25.37 2.56
C VAL A 193 -17.54 26.20 2.58
N ASP A 194 -18.66 25.57 2.90
CA ASP A 194 -19.97 26.19 3.01
C ASP A 194 -20.02 27.23 4.15
N THR A 195 -19.51 26.88 5.33
CA THR A 195 -19.38 27.84 6.45
C THR A 195 -18.63 29.10 6.03
N LEU A 196 -17.56 28.95 5.23
CA LEU A 196 -16.77 30.07 4.72
C LEU A 196 -17.50 30.87 3.63
N ALA A 197 -18.34 30.22 2.82
CA ALA A 197 -19.11 30.85 1.75
C ALA A 197 -20.34 31.60 2.28
N LEU A 198 -21.06 31.03 3.26
CA LEU A 198 -22.20 31.65 3.94
C LEU A 198 -21.79 32.89 4.73
N ARG A 199 -20.64 32.85 5.44
CA ARG A 199 -20.07 34.04 6.11
C ARG A 199 -19.76 35.21 5.15
N ARG A 200 -19.60 34.92 3.85
CA ARG A 200 -19.37 35.92 2.80
C ARG A 200 -20.64 36.35 2.07
N GLY A 201 -21.80 35.78 2.40
CA GLY A 201 -23.08 36.10 1.76
C GLY A 201 -23.23 35.59 0.33
N THR A 202 -22.51 34.51 -0.02
CA THR A 202 -22.46 33.98 -1.40
C THR A 202 -23.82 33.41 -1.85
N TRP A 203 -24.62 32.90 -0.92
CA TRP A 203 -26.04 32.57 -1.12
C TRP A 203 -26.80 32.76 0.18
N VAL A 204 -28.13 32.88 0.06
CA VAL A 204 -29.03 33.07 1.19
C VAL A 204 -30.20 32.11 1.08
N ILE A 205 -30.46 31.39 2.16
CA ILE A 205 -31.60 30.48 2.28
C ILE A 205 -32.59 31.12 3.26
N ASN A 206 -33.87 31.04 2.92
CA ASN A 206 -34.94 31.73 3.65
C ASN A 206 -35.05 31.23 5.11
N VAL A 207 -35.17 32.16 6.06
CA VAL A 207 -35.22 31.86 7.50
C VAL A 207 -36.52 31.13 7.89
N GLY A 208 -37.62 31.36 7.16
CA GLY A 208 -38.94 30.79 7.49
C GLY A 208 -39.14 29.32 7.13
N THR A 209 -38.19 28.68 6.44
CA THR A 209 -38.31 27.30 5.94
C THR A 209 -37.35 26.31 6.59
N LYS A 210 -36.51 26.77 7.53
CA LYS A 210 -35.49 26.01 8.25
C LYS A 210 -35.91 25.76 9.70
N HIS A 211 -35.25 24.84 10.38
CA HIS A 211 -35.41 24.61 11.83
C HIS A 211 -34.62 25.60 12.69
N GLY A 212 -33.63 26.30 12.12
CA GLY A 212 -32.75 27.21 12.86
C GLY A 212 -31.71 26.52 13.76
N ILE A 213 -31.53 25.19 13.62
CA ILE A 213 -30.53 24.43 14.36
C ILE A 213 -29.19 24.54 13.65
N HIS A 214 -28.15 24.88 14.40
CA HIS A 214 -26.79 25.04 13.88
C HIS A 214 -25.90 23.91 14.40
N VAL A 215 -25.12 23.28 13.50
CA VAL A 215 -24.08 22.32 13.88
C VAL A 215 -22.93 23.03 14.58
N TRP A 216 -22.55 24.20 14.03
CA TRP A 216 -21.67 25.18 14.66
C TRP A 216 -21.97 26.57 14.08
N ASP A 217 -21.27 27.59 14.58
CA ASP A 217 -21.43 28.97 14.14
C ASP A 217 -21.19 29.15 12.63
N GLY A 218 -22.27 29.38 11.88
CA GLY A 218 -22.28 29.55 10.43
C GLY A 218 -22.52 28.27 9.60
N LEU A 219 -22.86 27.13 10.21
CA LEU A 219 -23.31 25.92 9.51
C LEU A 219 -24.64 25.42 10.08
N GLU A 220 -25.68 25.49 9.26
CA GLU A 220 -27.02 25.01 9.60
C GLU A 220 -27.13 23.49 9.40
N ILE A 221 -28.04 22.86 10.14
CA ILE A 221 -28.23 21.41 10.08
C ILE A 221 -28.73 20.95 8.70
N GLU A 222 -29.52 21.78 8.00
CA GLU A 222 -30.02 21.48 6.66
C GLU A 222 -28.91 21.45 5.62
N GLU A 223 -27.96 22.40 5.66
CA GLU A 223 -26.77 22.40 4.80
C GLU A 223 -25.89 21.19 5.10
N ALA A 224 -25.70 20.90 6.38
CA ALA A 224 -24.94 19.73 6.80
C ALA A 224 -25.57 18.43 6.25
N LEU A 225 -26.89 18.32 6.33
CA LEU A 225 -27.68 17.22 5.77
C LEU A 225 -27.60 17.18 4.24
N PHE A 226 -27.67 18.33 3.54
CA PHE A 226 -27.58 18.42 2.09
C PHE A 226 -26.25 17.85 1.56
N PHE A 227 -25.10 18.30 2.11
CA PHE A 227 -23.79 17.77 1.70
C PHE A 227 -23.58 16.31 2.09
N PHE A 228 -24.18 15.86 3.20
CA PHE A 228 -24.17 14.44 3.54
C PHE A 228 -24.99 13.62 2.53
N ALA A 229 -26.22 14.04 2.23
CA ALA A 229 -27.13 13.34 1.33
C ALA A 229 -26.58 13.27 -0.10
N THR A 230 -26.04 14.37 -0.63
CA THR A 230 -25.47 14.42 -1.99
C THR A 230 -24.24 13.52 -2.12
N ASN A 231 -23.30 13.53 -1.17
CA ASN A 231 -22.17 12.60 -1.20
C ASN A 231 -22.60 11.14 -0.97
N ALA A 232 -23.61 10.89 -0.13
CA ALA A 232 -24.18 9.56 0.04
C ALA A 232 -24.83 9.05 -1.25
N LEU A 233 -25.52 9.89 -2.03
CA LEU A 233 -26.07 9.54 -3.33
C LEU A 233 -24.96 9.16 -4.32
N ILE A 234 -23.90 9.97 -4.42
CA ILE A 234 -22.77 9.72 -5.32
C ILE A 234 -22.09 8.39 -4.98
N VAL A 235 -21.76 8.18 -3.70
CA VAL A 235 -21.07 6.96 -3.26
C VAL A 235 -21.98 5.72 -3.36
N CYS A 236 -23.26 5.80 -2.98
CA CYS A 236 -24.18 4.68 -3.17
C CYS A 236 -24.37 4.36 -4.66
N GLY A 237 -24.38 5.38 -5.53
CA GLY A 237 -24.40 5.21 -6.98
C GLY A 237 -23.16 4.48 -7.49
N GLN A 238 -21.97 4.86 -7.02
CA GLN A 238 -20.71 4.15 -7.30
C GLN A 238 -20.74 2.70 -6.85
N LEU A 239 -21.21 2.45 -5.62
CA LEU A 239 -21.30 1.10 -5.06
C LEU A 239 -22.27 0.22 -5.86
N ALA A 240 -23.39 0.78 -6.32
CA ALA A 240 -24.30 0.06 -7.21
C ALA A 240 -23.66 -0.23 -8.57
N PHE A 241 -22.92 0.72 -9.15
CA PHE A 241 -22.18 0.50 -10.39
C PHE A 241 -21.12 -0.60 -10.24
N ASP A 242 -20.32 -0.56 -9.17
CA ASP A 242 -19.30 -1.57 -8.89
C ASP A 242 -19.92 -2.95 -8.59
N ASN A 243 -21.08 -3.00 -7.94
CA ASN A 243 -21.82 -4.25 -7.75
C ASN A 243 -22.25 -4.83 -9.10
N ALA A 244 -22.80 -3.99 -9.99
CA ALA A 244 -23.17 -4.40 -11.34
C ALA A 244 -21.99 -5.00 -12.10
N LEU A 245 -20.84 -4.32 -12.08
CA LEU A 245 -19.61 -4.79 -12.74
C LEU A 245 -19.05 -6.06 -12.10
N ALA A 246 -19.09 -6.15 -10.77
CA ALA A 246 -18.63 -7.34 -10.06
C ALA A 246 -19.47 -8.55 -10.48
N VAL A 247 -20.80 -8.42 -10.53
CA VAL A 247 -21.68 -9.49 -11.02
C VAL A 247 -21.41 -9.82 -12.49
N LEU A 248 -21.31 -8.79 -13.34
CA LEU A 248 -21.09 -8.92 -14.78
C LEU A 248 -19.80 -9.68 -15.12
N TYR A 249 -18.69 -9.36 -14.44
CA TYR A 249 -17.37 -9.91 -14.75
C TYR A 249 -17.02 -11.18 -13.98
N THR A 250 -17.78 -11.54 -12.94
CA THR A 250 -17.50 -12.73 -12.13
C THR A 250 -18.11 -14.00 -12.72
N PHE A 251 -19.29 -13.89 -13.34
CA PHE A 251 -20.13 -15.02 -13.71
C PHE A 251 -20.26 -15.20 -15.22
N PRO A 252 -19.31 -15.88 -15.88
CA PRO A 252 -19.31 -16.08 -17.33
C PRO A 252 -20.54 -16.87 -17.83
N HIS A 253 -21.14 -17.73 -17.00
CA HIS A 253 -22.36 -18.48 -17.33
C HIS A 253 -23.62 -17.60 -17.38
N LEU A 254 -23.60 -16.45 -16.71
CA LEU A 254 -24.71 -15.48 -16.73
C LEU A 254 -24.48 -14.39 -17.78
N PHE A 255 -23.21 -14.04 -18.00
CA PHE A 255 -22.77 -13.00 -18.92
C PHE A 255 -21.56 -13.49 -19.72
N THR A 256 -21.84 -14.06 -20.89
CA THR A 256 -20.81 -14.51 -21.83
C THR A 256 -20.14 -13.32 -22.49
N ASP A 257 -18.79 -13.29 -22.49
CA ASP A 257 -17.93 -12.25 -23.08
C ASP A 257 -18.45 -10.82 -22.88
N PRO A 258 -18.52 -10.36 -21.62
CA PRO A 258 -19.09 -9.05 -21.30
C PRO A 258 -18.22 -7.93 -21.86
N SER A 259 -18.86 -6.92 -22.44
CA SER A 259 -18.19 -5.68 -22.87
C SER A 259 -17.41 -5.04 -21.71
N LEU A 260 -16.20 -4.56 -21.99
CA LEU A 260 -15.38 -3.77 -21.06
C LEU A 260 -16.01 -2.41 -20.74
N LEU A 261 -16.88 -1.91 -21.62
CA LEU A 261 -17.70 -0.71 -21.44
C LEU A 261 -19.17 -1.12 -21.60
N PRO A 262 -19.79 -1.71 -20.56
CA PRO A 262 -21.15 -2.21 -20.64
C PRO A 262 -22.16 -1.07 -20.76
N SER A 263 -23.24 -1.30 -21.50
CA SER A 263 -24.33 -0.33 -21.58
C SER A 263 -25.10 -0.24 -20.25
N PRO A 264 -25.78 0.88 -19.97
CA PRO A 264 -26.59 1.01 -18.75
C PRO A 264 -27.62 -0.10 -18.56
N LEU A 265 -28.21 -0.60 -19.66
CA LEU A 265 -29.17 -1.71 -19.60
C LEU A 265 -28.54 -3.04 -19.14
N VAL A 266 -27.29 -3.31 -19.57
CA VAL A 266 -26.56 -4.49 -19.12
C VAL A 266 -26.18 -4.38 -17.64
N LEU A 267 -25.77 -3.18 -17.19
CA LEU A 267 -25.50 -2.92 -15.77
C LEU A 267 -26.75 -3.11 -14.90
N ILE A 268 -27.91 -2.62 -15.33
CA ILE A 268 -29.19 -2.83 -14.64
C ILE A 268 -29.54 -4.32 -14.61
N ARG A 269 -29.37 -5.04 -15.72
CA ARG A 269 -29.60 -6.50 -15.77
C ARG A 269 -28.68 -7.25 -14.80
N ALA A 270 -27.42 -6.85 -14.69
CA ALA A 270 -26.49 -7.41 -13.71
C ALA A 270 -26.93 -7.14 -12.26
N LEU A 271 -27.33 -5.91 -11.95
CA LEU A 271 -27.85 -5.55 -10.61
C LEU A 271 -29.13 -6.30 -10.22
N LEU A 272 -30.01 -6.57 -11.18
CA LEU A 272 -31.27 -7.30 -10.95
C LEU A 272 -31.10 -8.82 -10.95
N THR A 273 -29.89 -9.33 -11.16
CA THR A 273 -29.62 -10.76 -11.14
C THR A 273 -29.76 -11.32 -9.73
N SER A 274 -30.66 -12.29 -9.55
CA SER A 274 -30.86 -12.96 -8.26
C SER A 274 -29.57 -13.59 -7.76
N THR A 275 -29.24 -13.36 -6.49
CA THR A 275 -28.08 -13.95 -5.80
C THR A 275 -28.13 -15.47 -5.75
N SER A 276 -29.33 -16.07 -5.88
CA SER A 276 -29.50 -17.53 -6.00
C SER A 276 -28.90 -18.12 -7.27
N ARG A 277 -28.59 -17.30 -8.29
CA ARG A 277 -27.95 -17.71 -9.54
C ARG A 277 -26.42 -17.59 -9.51
N TYR A 278 -25.87 -17.02 -8.44
CA TYR A 278 -24.43 -16.87 -8.29
C TYR A 278 -23.79 -18.23 -8.09
N ASP A 279 -22.68 -18.45 -8.77
CA ASP A 279 -21.87 -19.65 -8.61
C ASP A 279 -21.04 -19.55 -7.33
N ALA A 280 -21.37 -20.39 -6.35
CA ALA A 280 -20.70 -20.45 -5.05
C ALA A 280 -19.23 -20.90 -5.17
N GLU A 281 -18.94 -21.81 -6.10
CA GLU A 281 -17.57 -22.31 -6.32
C GLU A 281 -16.69 -21.22 -6.94
N ARG A 282 -17.25 -20.43 -7.87
CA ARG A 282 -16.55 -19.28 -8.46
C ARG A 282 -16.18 -18.23 -7.41
N LEU A 283 -17.12 -17.87 -6.54
CA LEU A 283 -16.87 -16.90 -5.46
C LEU A 283 -15.82 -17.41 -4.47
N LYS A 284 -15.93 -18.68 -4.06
CA LYS A 284 -14.97 -19.33 -3.17
C LYS A 284 -13.57 -19.38 -3.80
N GLY A 285 -13.46 -19.75 -5.08
CA GLY A 285 -12.19 -19.83 -5.77
C GLY A 285 -11.50 -18.47 -5.91
N LEU A 286 -12.24 -17.40 -6.21
CA LEU A 286 -11.70 -16.03 -6.24
C LEU A 286 -11.24 -15.56 -4.85
N ASP A 287 -12.03 -15.85 -3.81
CA ASP A 287 -11.66 -15.53 -2.43
C ASP A 287 -10.36 -16.24 -2.02
N GLU A 288 -10.26 -17.54 -2.27
CA GLU A 288 -9.07 -18.33 -1.99
C GLU A 288 -7.85 -17.85 -2.80
N ALA A 289 -8.05 -17.49 -4.08
CA ALA A 289 -6.98 -16.93 -4.92
C ALA A 289 -6.44 -15.62 -4.37
N VAL A 290 -7.31 -14.69 -3.96
CA VAL A 290 -6.93 -13.42 -3.33
C VAL A 290 -6.20 -13.65 -2.01
N HIS A 291 -6.71 -14.54 -1.16
CA HIS A 291 -6.09 -14.89 0.11
C HIS A 291 -4.71 -15.52 -0.08
N ARG A 292 -4.57 -16.42 -1.07
CA ARG A 292 -3.31 -17.07 -1.44
C ARG A 292 -2.28 -16.03 -1.89
N LEU A 293 -2.64 -15.12 -2.80
CA LEU A 293 -1.76 -14.04 -3.25
C LEU A 293 -1.34 -13.13 -2.08
N LYS A 294 -2.30 -12.66 -1.28
CA LYS A 294 -2.05 -11.77 -0.14
C LYS A 294 -1.10 -12.38 0.89
N ARG A 295 -1.20 -13.71 1.12
CA ARG A 295 -0.34 -14.44 2.06
C ARG A 295 1.07 -14.68 1.50
N LYS A 296 1.20 -14.98 0.21
CA LYS A 296 2.47 -15.40 -0.41
C LYS A 296 3.28 -14.21 -0.93
N SER A 297 2.66 -13.17 -1.49
CA SER A 297 3.36 -11.98 -1.98
C SER A 297 2.58 -10.70 -1.75
N ARG A 298 3.03 -9.91 -0.77
CA ARG A 298 2.50 -8.57 -0.51
C ARG A 298 2.74 -7.61 -1.70
N SER A 299 3.87 -7.74 -2.38
CA SER A 299 4.21 -6.88 -3.53
C SER A 299 3.30 -7.16 -4.71
N PHE A 300 3.13 -8.44 -5.08
CA PHE A 300 2.20 -8.79 -6.16
C PHE A 300 0.74 -8.55 -5.79
N TYR A 301 0.36 -8.68 -4.51
CA TYR A 301 -0.98 -8.30 -4.08
C TYR A 301 -1.26 -6.80 -4.31
N LEU A 302 -0.32 -5.92 -3.95
CA LEU A 302 -0.47 -4.49 -4.22
C LEU A 302 -0.43 -4.17 -5.72
N ALA A 303 0.48 -4.80 -6.47
CA ALA A 303 0.53 -4.65 -7.93
C ALA A 303 -0.75 -5.16 -8.60
N SER A 304 -1.39 -6.21 -8.09
CA SER A 304 -2.65 -6.72 -8.66
C SER A 304 -3.76 -5.68 -8.66
N ALA A 305 -3.74 -4.70 -7.75
CA ALA A 305 -4.74 -3.64 -7.67
C ALA A 305 -4.70 -2.66 -8.83
N THR A 306 -3.60 -2.61 -9.58
CA THR A 306 -3.51 -1.73 -10.76
C THR A 306 -4.23 -2.32 -11.96
N PHE A 307 -4.37 -3.66 -12.04
CA PHE A 307 -5.11 -4.33 -13.10
C PHE A 307 -6.63 -4.09 -12.95
N PRO A 308 -7.31 -3.52 -13.96
CA PRO A 308 -8.74 -3.29 -13.90
C PRO A 308 -9.56 -4.51 -14.36
N GLY A 309 -10.83 -4.55 -13.95
CA GLY A 309 -11.84 -5.38 -14.58
C GLY A 309 -11.58 -6.89 -14.55
N PRO A 310 -12.01 -7.64 -15.58
CA PRO A 310 -11.98 -9.10 -15.58
C PRO A 310 -10.57 -9.69 -15.73
N LEU A 311 -9.62 -8.96 -16.33
CA LEU A 311 -8.21 -9.39 -16.42
C LEU A 311 -7.62 -9.65 -15.02
N ARG A 312 -7.93 -8.79 -14.03
CA ARG A 312 -7.47 -8.97 -12.65
C ARG A 312 -7.96 -10.30 -12.06
N ALA A 313 -9.20 -10.69 -12.35
CA ALA A 313 -9.77 -11.96 -11.87
C ALA A 313 -9.02 -13.15 -12.47
N ASP A 314 -8.79 -13.16 -13.79
CA ASP A 314 -8.11 -14.26 -14.45
C ASP A 314 -6.62 -14.35 -14.05
N LEU A 315 -5.93 -13.23 -13.86
CA LEU A 315 -4.55 -13.21 -13.34
C LEU A 315 -4.46 -13.74 -11.90
N LEU A 316 -5.43 -13.42 -11.04
CA LEU A 316 -5.52 -13.97 -9.69
C LEU A 316 -5.70 -15.50 -9.70
N LEU A 317 -6.55 -15.99 -10.59
CA LEU A 317 -6.81 -17.43 -10.75
C LEU A 317 -5.63 -18.17 -11.36
N LEU A 318 -4.96 -17.59 -12.36
CA LEU A 318 -3.72 -18.11 -12.93
C LEU A 318 -2.62 -18.19 -11.87
N TYR A 319 -2.38 -17.10 -11.12
CA TYR A 319 -1.43 -17.11 -10.01
C TYR A 319 -1.76 -18.20 -8.99
N SER A 320 -3.04 -18.33 -8.67
CA SER A 320 -3.55 -19.34 -7.76
C SER A 320 -3.24 -20.76 -8.23
N PHE A 321 -3.49 -21.07 -9.51
CA PHE A 321 -3.12 -22.35 -10.12
C PHE A 321 -1.62 -22.60 -10.02
N CYS A 322 -0.79 -21.68 -10.53
CA CYS A 322 0.67 -21.85 -10.53
C CYS A 322 1.20 -22.09 -9.11
N ARG A 323 0.71 -21.31 -8.13
CA ARG A 323 1.17 -21.44 -6.75
C ARG A 323 0.72 -22.74 -6.08
N VAL A 324 -0.47 -23.23 -6.40
CA VAL A 324 -0.96 -24.51 -5.86
C VAL A 324 -0.21 -25.68 -6.48
N ALA A 325 0.02 -25.66 -7.79
CA ALA A 325 0.79 -26.70 -8.47
C ALA A 325 2.22 -26.78 -7.92
N ASP A 326 2.88 -25.63 -7.78
CA ASP A 326 4.20 -25.46 -7.14
C ASP A 326 4.21 -25.99 -5.70
N ASP A 327 3.24 -25.56 -4.86
CA ASP A 327 3.14 -26.01 -3.47
C ASP A 327 2.87 -27.53 -3.35
N LEU A 328 2.14 -28.17 -4.28
CA LEU A 328 1.91 -29.61 -4.24
C LEU A 328 3.19 -30.42 -4.53
N VAL A 329 4.01 -29.93 -5.47
CA VAL A 329 5.28 -30.57 -5.82
C VAL A 329 6.33 -30.31 -4.74
N ASP A 330 6.51 -29.06 -4.31
CA ASP A 330 7.55 -28.68 -3.35
C ASP A 330 7.31 -29.19 -1.92
N ASN A 331 6.05 -29.38 -1.52
CA ASN A 331 5.72 -29.90 -0.18
C ASN A 331 5.46 -31.42 -0.16
N ALA A 332 5.75 -32.13 -1.26
CA ALA A 332 5.70 -33.60 -1.28
C ALA A 332 6.70 -34.18 -0.26
N ALA A 333 6.38 -35.34 0.31
CA ALA A 333 7.23 -35.99 1.30
C ALA A 333 8.51 -36.57 0.68
N ASP A 334 8.43 -37.00 -0.60
CA ASP A 334 9.52 -37.54 -1.39
C ASP A 334 9.30 -37.32 -2.90
N ALA A 335 10.33 -37.58 -3.70
CA ALA A 335 10.25 -37.46 -5.16
C ALA A 335 9.21 -38.39 -5.83
N ASP A 336 8.83 -39.51 -5.21
CA ASP A 336 7.85 -40.40 -5.82
C ASP A 336 6.44 -39.84 -5.66
N GLU A 337 6.11 -39.26 -4.49
CA GLU A 337 4.89 -38.49 -4.30
C GLU A 337 4.85 -37.27 -5.24
N ALA A 338 5.95 -36.54 -5.39
CA ALA A 338 6.01 -35.39 -6.29
C ALA A 338 5.75 -35.77 -7.76
N LYS A 339 6.29 -36.91 -8.23
CA LYS A 339 5.99 -37.43 -9.59
C LYS A 339 4.52 -37.79 -9.74
N VAL A 340 3.88 -38.33 -8.70
CA VAL A 340 2.43 -38.59 -8.71
C VAL A 340 1.66 -37.29 -8.86
N TRP A 341 2.05 -36.22 -8.16
CA TRP A 341 1.43 -34.91 -8.32
C TRP A 341 1.59 -34.35 -9.74
N ILE A 342 2.79 -34.41 -10.31
CA ILE A 342 3.03 -33.99 -11.70
C ILE A 342 2.18 -34.80 -12.69
N ALA A 343 2.08 -36.12 -12.51
CA ALA A 343 1.25 -36.97 -13.35
C ALA A 343 -0.24 -36.62 -13.25
N LYS A 344 -0.74 -36.33 -12.05
CA LYS A 344 -2.12 -35.84 -11.84
C LYS A 344 -2.36 -34.48 -12.46
N LEU A 345 -1.40 -33.55 -12.37
CA LEU A 345 -1.47 -32.23 -13.00
C LEU A 345 -1.53 -32.35 -14.53
N ARG A 346 -0.68 -33.18 -15.13
CA ARG A 346 -0.67 -33.43 -16.58
C ARG A 346 -1.99 -34.06 -17.05
N LYS A 347 -2.47 -35.09 -16.34
CA LYS A 347 -3.79 -35.71 -16.61
C LYS A 347 -4.92 -34.68 -16.51
N PHE A 348 -4.86 -33.76 -15.55
CA PHE A 348 -5.83 -32.66 -15.44
C PHE A 348 -5.76 -31.72 -16.65
N LEU A 349 -4.56 -31.29 -17.07
CA LEU A 349 -4.38 -30.43 -18.24
C LEU A 349 -4.86 -31.11 -19.53
N ASP A 350 -4.48 -32.36 -19.77
CA ASP A 350 -4.92 -33.16 -20.92
C ASP A 350 -6.46 -33.17 -21.02
N ASN A 351 -7.14 -33.38 -19.89
CA ASN A 351 -8.60 -33.41 -19.83
C ASN A 351 -9.23 -32.00 -19.93
N ALA A 352 -8.59 -30.97 -19.38
CA ALA A 352 -9.06 -29.58 -19.45
C ALA A 352 -9.02 -29.02 -20.87
N TYR A 353 -8.09 -29.51 -21.71
CA TYR A 353 -7.95 -29.11 -23.12
C TYR A 353 -8.58 -30.08 -24.12
N THR A 354 -9.18 -31.19 -23.66
CA THR A 354 -9.87 -32.16 -24.50
C THR A 354 -11.37 -31.91 -24.54
N GLU A 355 -11.93 -31.53 -25.69
CA GLU A 355 -13.37 -31.27 -25.88
C GLU A 355 -14.30 -32.46 -25.56
N LYS A 356 -13.75 -33.68 -25.47
CA LYS A 356 -14.52 -34.91 -25.18
C LYS A 356 -14.86 -35.10 -23.71
N VAL A 357 -14.21 -34.38 -22.78
CA VAL A 357 -14.43 -34.55 -21.34
C VAL A 357 -15.52 -33.57 -20.88
N ALA A 358 -16.63 -34.10 -20.38
CA ALA A 358 -17.69 -33.27 -19.83
C ALA A 358 -17.19 -32.50 -18.59
N PRO A 359 -17.61 -31.22 -18.37
CA PRO A 359 -17.20 -30.45 -17.20
C PRO A 359 -17.45 -31.14 -15.85
N SER A 360 -18.51 -31.93 -15.74
CA SER A 360 -18.82 -32.71 -14.54
C SER A 360 -17.81 -33.84 -14.28
N ALA A 361 -17.29 -34.48 -15.34
CA ALA A 361 -16.28 -35.51 -15.23
C ALA A 361 -14.92 -34.91 -14.81
N LEU A 362 -14.55 -33.75 -15.37
CA LEU A 362 -13.36 -33.01 -14.95
C LEU A 362 -13.48 -32.57 -13.48
N HIS A 363 -14.65 -32.10 -13.05
CA HIS A 363 -14.89 -31.72 -11.66
C HIS A 363 -14.75 -32.90 -10.70
N ALA A 364 -15.36 -34.04 -11.02
CA ALA A 364 -15.24 -35.27 -10.23
C ALA A 364 -13.78 -35.74 -10.14
N GLN A 365 -13.05 -35.70 -11.25
CA GLN A 365 -11.62 -36.02 -11.25
C GLN A 365 -10.84 -35.10 -10.32
N VAL A 366 -11.06 -33.78 -10.37
CA VAL A 366 -10.34 -32.85 -9.50
C VAL A 366 -10.64 -33.11 -8.02
N CYS A 367 -11.89 -33.45 -7.70
CA CYS A 367 -12.31 -33.80 -6.34
C CYS A 367 -11.64 -35.08 -5.81
N GLU A 368 -11.39 -36.06 -6.69
CA GLU A 368 -10.73 -37.33 -6.37
C GLU A 368 -9.21 -37.17 -6.31
N ASP A 369 -8.63 -36.51 -7.31
CA ASP A 369 -7.18 -36.45 -7.50
C ASP A 369 -6.50 -35.46 -6.54
N PHE A 370 -7.17 -34.36 -6.12
CA PHE A 370 -6.54 -33.26 -5.38
C PHE A 370 -7.17 -32.94 -4.00
N PRO A 371 -6.37 -32.46 -3.03
CA PRO A 371 -6.86 -32.01 -1.72
C PRO A 371 -7.95 -30.93 -1.78
N LEU A 372 -8.88 -30.96 -0.83
CA LEU A 372 -10.05 -30.06 -0.80
C LEU A 372 -9.70 -28.56 -0.86
N ASN A 373 -8.61 -28.14 -0.24
CA ASN A 373 -8.14 -26.75 -0.20
C ASN A 373 -7.39 -26.30 -1.47
N THR A 374 -7.15 -27.20 -2.42
CA THR A 374 -6.42 -26.93 -3.68
C THR A 374 -7.33 -27.03 -4.89
N GLN A 375 -8.44 -27.78 -4.81
CA GLN A 375 -9.37 -28.06 -5.91
C GLN A 375 -9.83 -26.80 -6.67
N SER A 376 -10.13 -25.71 -5.95
CA SER A 376 -10.60 -24.46 -6.56
C SER A 376 -9.60 -23.84 -7.53
N ALA A 377 -8.30 -24.01 -7.30
CA ALA A 377 -7.26 -23.45 -8.17
C ALA A 377 -7.23 -24.13 -9.55
N PHE A 378 -7.64 -25.40 -9.62
CA PHE A 378 -7.74 -26.17 -10.85
C PHE A 378 -9.08 -25.92 -11.55
N LEU A 379 -10.19 -26.03 -10.82
CA LEU A 379 -11.54 -25.83 -11.38
C LEU A 379 -11.77 -24.43 -11.93
N GLN A 380 -11.02 -23.44 -11.43
CA GLN A 380 -11.17 -22.03 -11.80
C GLN A 380 -10.07 -21.52 -12.74
N LEU A 381 -9.15 -22.40 -13.18
CA LEU A 381 -8.13 -22.04 -14.18
C LEU A 381 -8.82 -21.54 -15.46
N PRO A 382 -8.47 -20.36 -15.99
CA PRO A 382 -9.05 -19.84 -17.23
C PRO A 382 -8.48 -20.55 -18.48
N ALA A 383 -8.53 -21.88 -18.51
CA ALA A 383 -7.90 -22.73 -19.54
C ALA A 383 -8.39 -22.41 -20.97
N THR A 384 -9.66 -22.01 -21.14
CA THR A 384 -10.22 -21.62 -22.44
C THR A 384 -9.59 -20.35 -23.04
N LYS A 385 -8.82 -19.59 -22.25
CA LYS A 385 -8.17 -18.34 -22.63
C LYS A 385 -6.64 -18.46 -22.71
N LEU A 386 -6.12 -19.66 -22.47
CA LEU A 386 -4.69 -19.94 -22.35
C LEU A 386 -4.32 -21.05 -23.31
N SER A 387 -3.13 -20.97 -23.91
CA SER A 387 -2.57 -22.10 -24.65
C SER A 387 -2.12 -23.21 -23.69
N PRO A 388 -2.20 -24.49 -24.08
CA PRO A 388 -1.80 -25.61 -23.22
C PRO A 388 -0.28 -25.69 -23.02
N GLN A 389 0.50 -25.28 -24.03
CA GLN A 389 1.95 -25.50 -24.07
C GLN A 389 2.71 -24.85 -22.89
N PRO A 390 2.45 -23.58 -22.50
CA PRO A 390 3.11 -22.95 -21.34
C PRO A 390 2.79 -23.65 -20.03
N LEU A 391 1.58 -24.19 -19.86
CA LEU A 391 1.21 -24.95 -18.66
C LEU A 391 1.99 -26.27 -18.60
N GLU A 392 2.14 -26.97 -19.72
CA GLU A 392 2.97 -28.18 -19.81
C GLU A 392 4.46 -27.88 -19.59
N ASP A 393 4.97 -26.78 -20.13
CA ASP A 393 6.36 -26.37 -19.92
C ASP A 393 6.64 -25.96 -18.47
N LEU A 394 5.65 -25.38 -17.77
CA LEU A 394 5.70 -25.17 -16.34
C LEU A 394 5.83 -26.49 -15.58
N LEU A 395 5.06 -27.52 -15.94
CA LEU A 395 5.19 -28.86 -15.33
C LEU A 395 6.56 -29.49 -15.59
N ARG A 396 7.15 -29.29 -16.79
CA ARG A 396 8.53 -29.69 -17.08
C ARG A 396 9.55 -28.94 -16.22
N GLY A 397 9.25 -27.71 -15.82
CA GLY A 397 10.04 -26.97 -14.82
C GLY A 397 10.06 -27.67 -13.46
N PHE A 398 8.89 -28.12 -12.99
CA PHE A 398 8.78 -28.90 -11.75
C PHE A 398 9.53 -30.24 -11.81
N GLU A 399 9.54 -30.90 -12.98
CA GLU A 399 10.35 -32.12 -13.19
C GLU A 399 11.85 -31.84 -13.06
N MET A 400 12.33 -30.66 -13.46
CA MET A 400 13.72 -30.25 -13.25
C MET A 400 14.03 -30.03 -11.77
N ASP A 401 13.10 -29.46 -11.00
CA ASP A 401 13.26 -29.26 -9.56
C ASP A 401 13.39 -30.59 -8.80
N LEU A 402 12.68 -31.64 -9.22
CA LEU A 402 12.79 -32.98 -8.64
C LEU A 402 14.11 -33.68 -8.96
N ALA A 403 14.74 -33.35 -10.09
CA ALA A 403 16.01 -33.97 -10.47
C ALA A 403 17.15 -33.59 -9.51
N PHE A 404 17.03 -32.48 -8.77
CA PHE A 404 18.02 -32.05 -7.77
C PHE A 404 18.22 -33.02 -6.61
N GLU A 405 17.24 -33.87 -6.28
CA GLU A 405 17.40 -34.89 -5.22
C GLU A 405 18.50 -35.92 -5.54
N LYS A 406 18.76 -36.14 -6.83
CA LYS A 406 19.71 -37.16 -7.29
C LYS A 406 21.08 -36.58 -7.62
N ALA A 407 21.10 -35.43 -8.28
CA ALA A 407 22.33 -34.80 -8.75
C ALA A 407 22.09 -33.31 -9.06
N PRO A 408 23.15 -32.49 -9.10
CA PRO A 408 23.05 -31.13 -9.62
C PRO A 408 22.52 -31.13 -11.07
N VAL A 409 21.52 -30.30 -11.34
CA VAL A 409 20.80 -30.28 -12.63
C VAL A 409 21.31 -29.18 -13.56
N ILE A 410 21.78 -28.06 -13.01
CA ILE A 410 22.15 -26.86 -13.78
C ILE A 410 23.65 -26.89 -14.05
N GLU A 411 24.07 -27.44 -15.19
CA GLU A 411 25.48 -27.50 -15.56
C GLU A 411 25.97 -26.17 -16.16
N THR A 412 25.16 -25.61 -17.06
CA THR A 412 25.50 -24.47 -17.91
C THR A 412 24.57 -23.27 -17.72
N THR A 413 24.95 -22.13 -18.31
CA THR A 413 24.07 -20.95 -18.39
C THR A 413 22.78 -21.24 -19.17
N ASP A 414 22.83 -22.12 -20.17
CA ASP A 414 21.66 -22.48 -20.98
C ASP A 414 20.68 -23.33 -20.18
N ASP A 415 21.17 -24.22 -19.31
CA ASP A 415 20.31 -24.99 -18.40
C ASP A 415 19.60 -24.07 -17.40
N LEU A 416 20.31 -23.07 -16.87
CA LEU A 416 19.74 -22.05 -15.99
C LEU A 416 18.65 -21.26 -16.72
N ARG A 417 18.93 -20.85 -17.96
CA ARG A 417 17.95 -20.13 -18.78
C ARG A 417 16.74 -20.98 -19.10
N LEU A 418 16.93 -22.24 -19.48
CA LEU A 418 15.85 -23.19 -19.76
C LEU A 418 14.97 -23.41 -18.54
N TYR A 419 15.58 -23.59 -17.36
CA TYR A 419 14.85 -23.67 -16.10
C TYR A 419 14.00 -22.42 -15.87
N ALA A 420 14.62 -21.23 -15.94
CA ALA A 420 13.95 -19.96 -15.72
C ALA A 420 12.84 -19.68 -16.74
N ASP A 421 13.03 -20.07 -17.99
CA ASP A 421 12.03 -19.96 -19.04
C ASP A 421 10.81 -20.82 -18.72
N ARG A 422 11.02 -22.07 -18.28
CA ARG A 422 9.94 -23.00 -17.91
C ARG A 422 9.14 -22.55 -16.69
N VAL A 423 9.79 -22.08 -15.62
CA VAL A 423 9.10 -21.77 -14.36
C VAL A 423 8.59 -20.33 -14.25
N ALA A 424 9.10 -19.41 -15.08
CA ALA A 424 8.71 -18.00 -15.03
C ALA A 424 8.45 -17.38 -16.41
N GLY A 425 9.21 -17.76 -17.44
CA GLY A 425 8.95 -17.32 -18.82
C GLY A 425 7.56 -17.73 -19.30
N THR A 426 7.18 -19.01 -19.11
CA THR A 426 5.84 -19.54 -19.40
C THR A 426 4.72 -18.79 -18.66
N VAL A 427 4.97 -18.39 -17.41
CA VAL A 427 4.01 -17.62 -16.62
C VAL A 427 3.82 -16.22 -17.21
N ALA A 428 4.90 -15.58 -17.66
CA ALA A 428 4.82 -14.31 -18.37
C ALA A 428 4.05 -14.45 -19.69
N GLN A 429 4.28 -15.52 -20.47
CA GLN A 429 3.50 -15.84 -21.65
C GLN A 429 2.00 -15.94 -21.34
N MET A 430 1.62 -16.74 -20.34
CA MET A 430 0.21 -16.90 -19.96
C MET A 430 -0.43 -15.57 -19.51
N CYS A 431 0.32 -14.71 -18.81
CA CYS A 431 -0.15 -13.37 -18.46
C CYS A 431 -0.41 -12.51 -19.72
N ILE A 432 0.46 -12.58 -20.73
CA ILE A 432 0.32 -11.85 -22.00
C ILE A 432 -0.84 -12.41 -22.83
N GLU A 433 -1.05 -13.72 -22.84
CA GLU A 433 -2.21 -14.35 -23.49
C GLU A 433 -3.52 -13.84 -22.90
N LEU A 434 -3.64 -13.75 -21.57
CA LEU A 434 -4.80 -13.17 -20.91
C LEU A 434 -4.98 -11.67 -21.24
N ILE A 435 -3.89 -10.92 -21.39
CA ILE A 435 -3.94 -9.51 -21.81
C ILE A 435 -4.53 -9.40 -23.22
N PHE A 436 -4.04 -10.18 -24.19
CA PHE A 436 -4.54 -10.13 -25.55
C PHE A 436 -5.95 -10.71 -25.70
N TYR A 437 -6.35 -11.64 -24.82
CA TYR A 437 -7.75 -12.10 -24.75
C TYR A 437 -8.70 -10.96 -24.40
N TRP A 438 -8.40 -10.21 -23.34
CA TRP A 438 -9.29 -9.15 -22.85
C TRP A 438 -9.19 -7.85 -23.63
N TYR A 439 -8.01 -7.55 -24.17
CA TYR A 439 -7.74 -6.34 -24.92
C TYR A 439 -7.25 -6.69 -26.31
N PRO A 440 -8.18 -7.00 -27.24
CA PRO A 440 -7.84 -7.27 -28.63
C PRO A 440 -7.01 -6.14 -29.22
N SER A 441 -5.89 -6.50 -29.83
CA SER A 441 -4.93 -5.57 -30.39
C SER A 441 -4.99 -5.57 -31.92
N THR A 442 -4.68 -4.43 -32.54
CA THR A 442 -4.49 -4.32 -34.00
C THR A 442 -3.13 -4.82 -34.47
N LEU A 443 -2.27 -5.27 -33.54
CA LEU A 443 -0.96 -5.82 -33.83
C LEU A 443 -1.06 -7.11 -34.64
N SER A 444 -0.16 -7.27 -35.60
CA SER A 444 0.00 -8.50 -36.38
C SER A 444 0.40 -9.67 -35.48
N THR A 445 0.16 -10.90 -35.95
CA THR A 445 0.55 -12.12 -35.23
C THR A 445 2.05 -12.15 -34.91
N GLU A 446 2.89 -11.61 -35.79
CA GLU A 446 4.35 -11.59 -35.59
C GLU A 446 4.75 -10.57 -34.51
N GLU A 447 4.12 -9.41 -34.48
CA GLU A 447 4.33 -8.44 -33.41
C GLU A 447 3.90 -9.00 -32.05
N GLN A 448 2.75 -9.68 -31.98
CA GLN A 448 2.28 -10.33 -30.75
C GLN A 448 3.28 -11.41 -30.29
N ARG A 449 3.80 -12.24 -31.20
CA ARG A 449 4.86 -13.22 -30.87
C ARG A 449 6.10 -12.55 -30.33
N SER A 450 6.56 -11.46 -30.94
CA SER A 450 7.74 -10.73 -30.46
C SER A 450 7.54 -10.16 -29.04
N ILE A 451 6.31 -9.78 -28.69
CA ILE A 451 5.96 -9.32 -27.34
C ILE A 451 5.98 -10.50 -26.36
N VAL A 452 5.43 -11.65 -26.75
CA VAL A 452 5.50 -12.89 -25.94
C VAL A 452 6.95 -13.30 -25.67
N VAL A 453 7.81 -13.31 -26.70
CA VAL A 453 9.25 -13.62 -26.54
C VAL A 453 9.93 -12.65 -25.58
N ALA A 454 9.64 -11.35 -25.69
CA ALA A 454 10.15 -10.36 -24.76
C ALA A 454 9.61 -10.59 -23.33
N GLY A 455 8.33 -10.96 -23.20
CA GLY A 455 7.70 -11.36 -21.95
C GLY A 455 8.37 -12.56 -21.30
N ASN A 456 8.71 -13.60 -22.07
CA ASN A 456 9.39 -14.79 -21.56
C ASN A 456 10.77 -14.41 -21.02
N ASN A 457 11.54 -13.62 -21.77
CA ASN A 457 12.83 -13.10 -21.32
C ASN A 457 12.71 -12.20 -20.06
N MET A 458 11.64 -11.42 -19.94
CA MET A 458 11.33 -10.68 -18.71
C MET A 458 11.05 -11.65 -17.55
N GLY A 459 10.28 -12.72 -17.78
CA GLY A 459 10.06 -13.79 -16.80
C GLY A 459 11.37 -14.43 -16.32
N VAL A 460 12.29 -14.71 -17.24
CA VAL A 460 13.65 -15.19 -16.93
C VAL A 460 14.40 -14.19 -16.05
N ALA A 461 14.36 -12.89 -16.38
CA ALA A 461 14.98 -11.84 -15.56
C ALA A 461 14.43 -11.84 -14.12
N LEU A 462 13.10 -11.93 -13.96
CA LEU A 462 12.47 -11.99 -12.64
C LEU A 462 12.88 -13.25 -11.88
N GLN A 463 13.04 -14.39 -12.56
CA GLN A 463 13.48 -15.62 -11.93
C GLN A 463 14.96 -15.60 -11.53
N TYR A 464 15.82 -14.91 -12.30
CA TYR A 464 17.21 -14.70 -11.90
C TYR A 464 17.29 -13.83 -10.63
N VAL A 465 16.45 -12.79 -10.51
CA VAL A 465 16.32 -12.03 -9.25
C VAL A 465 15.81 -12.92 -8.11
N ASN A 466 14.89 -13.84 -8.40
CA ASN A 466 14.36 -14.79 -7.42
C ASN A 466 15.46 -15.73 -6.88
N ILE A 467 16.19 -16.39 -7.78
CA ILE A 467 17.33 -17.26 -7.43
C ILE A 467 18.40 -16.45 -6.69
N ALA A 468 18.73 -15.26 -7.17
CA ALA A 468 19.70 -14.37 -6.52
C ALA A 468 19.25 -13.95 -5.12
N ARG A 469 17.94 -13.85 -4.84
CA ARG A 469 17.41 -13.54 -3.51
C ARG A 469 17.52 -14.73 -2.56
N ASP A 470 17.25 -15.93 -3.06
CA ASP A 470 16.93 -17.10 -2.24
C ASP A 470 18.06 -18.15 -2.15
N ILE A 471 19.26 -17.87 -2.68
CA ILE A 471 20.46 -18.75 -2.60
C ILE A 471 20.63 -19.44 -1.23
N GLU A 472 20.49 -18.71 -0.12
CA GLU A 472 20.63 -19.29 1.23
C GLU A 472 19.47 -20.23 1.60
N VAL A 473 18.25 -19.90 1.19
CA VAL A 473 17.05 -20.70 1.46
C VAL A 473 17.09 -21.98 0.61
N ASP A 474 17.45 -21.86 -0.65
CA ASP A 474 17.57 -22.98 -1.59
C ASP A 474 18.67 -23.95 -1.14
N ALA A 475 19.81 -23.43 -0.69
CA ALA A 475 20.90 -24.23 -0.14
C ALA A 475 20.47 -25.07 1.08
N LYS A 476 19.53 -24.58 1.92
CA LYS A 476 19.04 -25.32 3.10
C LYS A 476 18.18 -26.52 2.74
N ILE A 477 17.54 -26.50 1.57
CA ILE A 477 16.77 -27.63 1.04
C ILE A 477 17.57 -28.44 0.03
N GLY A 478 18.89 -28.22 -0.05
CA GLY A 478 19.79 -28.97 -0.91
C GLY A 478 19.72 -28.60 -2.39
N ARG A 479 19.19 -27.42 -2.75
CA ARG A 479 19.10 -26.94 -4.14
C ARG A 479 20.15 -25.83 -4.39
N VAL A 480 20.80 -25.88 -5.55
CA VAL A 480 21.72 -24.83 -6.03
C VAL A 480 21.45 -24.60 -7.51
N TYR A 481 20.86 -23.46 -7.84
CA TYR A 481 20.54 -23.08 -9.21
C TYR A 481 21.69 -22.38 -9.95
N LEU A 482 22.77 -22.01 -9.25
CA LEU A 482 23.95 -21.46 -9.89
C LEU A 482 24.61 -22.53 -10.79
N PRO A 483 24.94 -22.21 -12.06
CA PRO A 483 25.54 -23.18 -12.97
C PRO A 483 26.84 -23.78 -12.44
N LEU A 484 27.00 -25.10 -12.55
CA LEU A 484 28.21 -25.81 -12.10
C LEU A 484 29.49 -25.24 -12.73
N LYS A 485 29.45 -24.87 -14.01
CA LYS A 485 30.59 -24.23 -14.68
C LYS A 485 30.99 -22.91 -14.00
N TRP A 486 30.02 -22.11 -13.55
CA TRP A 486 30.31 -20.88 -12.83
C TRP A 486 30.91 -21.15 -11.45
N LEU A 487 30.46 -22.23 -10.78
CA LEU A 487 31.04 -22.66 -9.51
C LEU A 487 32.51 -23.07 -9.71
N SER A 488 32.79 -23.93 -10.70
CA SER A 488 34.16 -24.39 -10.97
C SER A 488 35.10 -23.25 -11.34
N ASP A 489 34.64 -22.29 -12.15
CA ASP A 489 35.42 -21.09 -12.52
C ASP A 489 35.76 -20.23 -11.30
N ALA A 490 34.88 -20.21 -10.30
CA ALA A 490 35.07 -19.50 -9.03
C ALA A 490 35.83 -20.34 -7.98
N GLY A 491 36.29 -21.55 -8.32
CA GLY A 491 36.95 -22.47 -7.40
C GLY A 491 36.03 -23.07 -6.34
N LEU A 492 34.73 -23.14 -6.62
CA LEU A 492 33.69 -23.74 -5.77
C LEU A 492 33.17 -25.03 -6.39
N ASN A 493 32.63 -25.91 -5.56
CA ASN A 493 31.75 -26.99 -6.01
C ASN A 493 30.35 -26.81 -5.42
N TYR A 494 29.44 -27.70 -5.81
CA TYR A 494 28.05 -27.72 -5.35
C TYR A 494 27.92 -27.70 -3.81
N GLU A 495 28.71 -28.55 -3.14
CA GLU A 495 28.73 -28.68 -1.68
C GLU A 495 29.23 -27.43 -0.95
N ASP A 496 30.11 -26.65 -1.58
CA ASP A 496 30.59 -25.39 -1.01
C ASP A 496 29.46 -24.37 -0.90
N VAL A 497 28.58 -24.30 -1.90
CA VAL A 497 27.42 -23.39 -1.89
C VAL A 497 26.42 -23.84 -0.83
N LEU A 498 26.16 -25.15 -0.70
CA LEU A 498 25.28 -25.68 0.34
C LEU A 498 25.75 -25.32 1.76
N LYS A 499 27.06 -25.45 2.01
CA LYS A 499 27.66 -25.22 3.34
C LYS A 499 27.90 -23.75 3.64
N ARG A 500 28.24 -22.96 2.62
CA ARG A 500 28.67 -21.55 2.75
C ARG A 500 27.99 -20.67 1.70
N PRO A 501 26.65 -20.57 1.70
CA PRO A 501 25.89 -19.82 0.70
C PRO A 501 26.13 -18.30 0.75
N ASN A 502 26.75 -17.81 1.83
CA ASN A 502 27.08 -16.39 2.03
C ASN A 502 28.59 -16.11 1.89
N SER A 503 29.34 -16.98 1.22
CA SER A 503 30.77 -16.75 0.94
C SER A 503 30.98 -15.63 -0.10
N ALA A 504 32.14 -14.98 -0.06
CA ALA A 504 32.48 -13.90 -1.00
C ALA A 504 32.46 -14.35 -2.47
N GLN A 505 32.83 -15.60 -2.74
CA GLN A 505 32.74 -16.19 -4.07
C GLN A 505 31.28 -16.36 -4.52
N VAL A 506 30.41 -16.88 -3.66
CA VAL A 506 28.97 -17.00 -3.97
C VAL A 506 28.32 -15.63 -4.16
N GLU A 507 28.73 -14.62 -3.37
CA GLU A 507 28.25 -13.26 -3.56
C GLU A 507 28.67 -12.66 -4.91
N THR A 508 29.87 -13.00 -5.38
CA THR A 508 30.34 -12.63 -6.73
C THR A 508 29.44 -13.24 -7.81
N LEU A 509 29.05 -14.51 -7.65
CA LEU A 509 28.12 -15.20 -8.55
C LEU A 509 26.69 -14.66 -8.44
N ARG A 510 26.24 -14.24 -7.25
CA ARG A 510 24.96 -13.51 -7.07
C ARG A 510 24.97 -12.22 -7.88
N LYS A 511 26.03 -11.41 -7.79
CA LYS A 511 26.19 -10.18 -8.58
C LYS A 511 26.22 -10.45 -10.08
N ARG A 512 26.86 -11.54 -10.53
CA ARG A 512 26.81 -11.98 -11.94
C ARG A 512 25.37 -12.28 -12.37
N LEU A 513 24.63 -13.06 -11.58
CA LEU A 513 23.23 -13.41 -11.86
C LEU A 513 22.32 -12.17 -11.91
N LEU A 514 22.50 -11.22 -10.99
CA LEU A 514 21.78 -9.95 -10.99
C LEU A 514 22.10 -9.10 -12.22
N ARG A 515 23.37 -9.02 -12.63
CA ARG A 515 23.77 -8.31 -13.85
C ARG A 515 23.10 -8.92 -15.09
N ASP A 516 23.08 -10.25 -15.18
CA ASP A 516 22.44 -10.95 -16.31
C ASP A 516 20.90 -10.72 -16.28
N ALA A 517 20.28 -10.68 -15.09
CA ALA A 517 18.87 -10.31 -14.92
C ALA A 517 18.58 -8.88 -15.39
N PHE A 518 19.40 -7.91 -14.99
CA PHE A 518 19.25 -6.52 -15.41
C PHE A 518 19.47 -6.36 -16.92
N ALA A 519 20.41 -7.08 -17.52
CA ALA A 519 20.61 -7.06 -18.97
C ALA A 519 19.34 -7.53 -19.71
N LEU A 520 18.75 -8.65 -19.28
CA LEU A 520 17.49 -9.14 -19.85
C LEU A 520 16.35 -8.13 -19.66
N TYR A 521 16.20 -7.56 -18.46
CA TYR A 521 15.21 -6.51 -18.20
C TYR A 521 15.39 -5.29 -19.12
N GLU A 522 16.60 -4.77 -19.25
CA GLU A 522 16.89 -3.59 -20.09
C GLU A 522 16.57 -3.84 -21.56
N THR A 523 16.87 -5.04 -22.08
CA THR A 523 16.58 -5.40 -23.48
C THR A 523 15.10 -5.65 -23.77
N THR A 524 14.27 -5.86 -22.75
CA THR A 524 12.88 -6.31 -22.92
C THR A 524 11.84 -5.33 -22.41
N LYS A 525 12.20 -4.39 -21.52
CA LYS A 525 11.26 -3.45 -20.90
C LYS A 525 10.45 -2.63 -21.91
N ASP A 526 11.04 -2.26 -23.05
CA ASP A 526 10.35 -1.48 -24.09
C ASP A 526 9.22 -2.26 -24.78
N ALA A 527 9.22 -3.60 -24.69
CA ALA A 527 8.11 -4.41 -25.18
C ALA A 527 6.82 -4.19 -24.39
N ILE A 528 6.91 -3.71 -23.14
CA ILE A 528 5.74 -3.33 -22.34
C ILE A 528 4.97 -2.22 -23.04
N GLU A 529 5.65 -1.28 -23.70
CA GLU A 529 5.01 -0.16 -24.40
C GLU A 529 4.26 -0.58 -25.68
N ARG A 530 4.43 -1.83 -26.11
CA ARG A 530 3.69 -2.42 -27.23
C ARG A 530 2.48 -3.22 -26.78
N LEU A 531 2.28 -3.45 -25.48
CA LEU A 531 1.05 -4.06 -24.97
C LEU A 531 -0.16 -3.14 -25.18
N PRO A 532 -1.40 -3.65 -25.11
CA PRO A 532 -2.59 -2.83 -25.00
C PRO A 532 -2.48 -1.79 -23.87
N ASP A 533 -2.97 -0.57 -24.11
CA ASP A 533 -2.79 0.59 -23.22
C ASP A 533 -3.22 0.28 -21.77
N GLU A 534 -4.33 -0.46 -21.63
CA GLU A 534 -4.93 -0.85 -20.35
C GLU A 534 -4.02 -1.74 -19.50
N ALA A 535 -3.09 -2.48 -20.12
CA ALA A 535 -2.21 -3.43 -19.45
C ALA A 535 -0.78 -2.90 -19.19
N ARG A 536 -0.34 -1.85 -19.90
CA ARG A 536 1.04 -1.31 -19.81
C ARG A 536 1.40 -0.90 -18.39
N GLY A 537 0.63 0.02 -17.83
CA GLY A 537 0.85 0.54 -16.47
C GLY A 537 0.89 -0.57 -15.43
N PRO A 538 -0.15 -1.44 -15.36
CA PRO A 538 -0.16 -2.55 -14.43
C PRO A 538 1.02 -3.53 -14.55
N ILE A 539 1.43 -3.88 -15.77
CA ILE A 539 2.59 -4.76 -16.00
C ILE A 539 3.89 -4.08 -15.59
N ARG A 540 4.06 -2.80 -15.91
CA ARG A 540 5.22 -2.01 -15.45
C ARG A 540 5.31 -2.02 -13.92
N VAL A 541 4.19 -1.79 -13.23
CA VAL A 541 4.13 -1.84 -11.76
C VAL A 541 4.53 -3.20 -11.22
N ALA A 542 4.05 -4.29 -11.81
CA ALA A 542 4.38 -5.65 -11.39
C ALA A 542 5.88 -5.95 -11.57
N VAL A 543 6.42 -5.65 -12.75
CA VAL A 543 7.84 -5.87 -13.10
C VAL A 543 8.75 -5.00 -12.21
N GLU A 544 8.50 -3.69 -12.13
CA GLU A 544 9.32 -2.77 -11.34
C GLU A 544 9.33 -3.11 -9.85
N SER A 545 8.18 -3.51 -9.32
CA SER A 545 8.07 -3.91 -7.92
C SER A 545 8.98 -5.09 -7.58
N TYR A 546 9.26 -5.95 -8.56
CA TYR A 546 10.11 -7.13 -8.40
C TYR A 546 11.57 -6.84 -8.74
N MET A 547 11.84 -6.08 -9.82
CA MET A 547 13.21 -5.65 -10.17
C MET A 547 13.83 -4.78 -9.09
N GLU A 548 13.02 -4.03 -8.33
CA GLU A 548 13.51 -3.29 -7.17
C GLU A 548 14.10 -4.19 -6.07
N ILE A 549 13.64 -5.45 -5.95
CA ILE A 549 14.27 -6.43 -5.06
C ILE A 549 15.71 -6.66 -5.52
N GLY A 550 15.92 -6.87 -6.82
CA GLY A 550 17.27 -7.01 -7.40
C GLY A 550 18.13 -5.77 -7.16
N ARG A 551 17.56 -4.56 -7.28
CA ARG A 551 18.31 -3.30 -7.05
C ARG A 551 18.74 -3.16 -5.59
N VAL A 552 17.89 -3.59 -4.66
CA VAL A 552 18.21 -3.63 -3.22
C VAL A 552 19.29 -4.68 -2.94
N LEU A 553 19.23 -5.86 -3.57
CA LEU A 553 20.25 -6.91 -3.41
C LEU A 553 21.63 -6.48 -3.95
N ASN A 554 21.68 -5.58 -4.93
CA ASN A 554 22.92 -5.11 -5.54
C ASN A 554 23.62 -3.96 -4.75
N GLN A 555 23.08 -3.51 -3.61
CA GLN A 555 23.69 -2.45 -2.79
C GLN A 555 24.76 -3.03 -1.85
N ASP A 556 25.95 -2.39 -1.80
CA ASP A 556 27.18 -2.92 -1.17
C ASP A 556 27.18 -3.11 0.36
N ASN A 557 26.03 -3.08 1.03
CA ASN A 557 25.90 -3.36 2.47
C ASN A 557 24.60 -4.11 2.84
N PHE A 558 23.97 -4.81 1.90
CA PHE A 558 22.72 -5.52 2.19
C PHE A 558 22.96 -6.80 3.00
N LYS A 559 22.60 -6.79 4.29
CA LYS A 559 22.40 -8.02 5.06
C LYS A 559 21.00 -8.54 4.77
N VAL A 560 20.90 -9.69 4.09
CA VAL A 560 19.65 -10.43 3.94
C VAL A 560 19.12 -10.75 5.35
N LYS A 561 18.18 -9.97 5.88
CA LYS A 561 17.41 -10.38 7.05
C LYS A 561 16.64 -11.62 6.61
N ALA A 562 17.04 -12.79 7.10
CA ALA A 562 16.42 -14.10 6.95
C ALA A 562 15.24 -14.11 5.93
N GLY A 563 15.59 -14.16 4.64
CA GLY A 563 14.66 -14.43 3.54
C GLY A 563 13.64 -13.35 3.14
N ARG A 564 13.77 -12.06 3.53
CA ARG A 564 12.83 -11.01 3.03
C ARG A 564 13.48 -9.65 2.77
N ALA A 565 13.94 -9.43 1.54
CA ALA A 565 14.12 -8.07 1.02
C ALA A 565 12.73 -7.43 0.79
N THR A 566 12.44 -6.30 1.44
CA THR A 566 11.18 -5.57 1.24
C THR A 566 11.45 -4.10 0.92
N VAL A 567 10.81 -3.60 -0.14
CA VAL A 567 10.91 -2.19 -0.58
C VAL A 567 10.00 -1.29 0.28
N PRO A 568 10.45 -0.13 0.78
CA PRO A 568 9.61 0.84 1.51
C PRO A 568 8.42 1.36 0.69
N LYS A 569 7.28 1.64 1.34
CA LYS A 569 6.01 2.01 0.68
C LYS A 569 6.07 3.32 -0.13
N LEU A 570 6.80 4.32 0.35
CA LEU A 570 6.84 5.66 -0.26
C LEU A 570 7.62 5.69 -1.59
N ARG A 571 8.72 4.94 -1.68
CA ARG A 571 9.51 4.79 -2.91
C ARG A 571 8.73 4.10 -4.03
N ARG A 572 7.81 3.20 -3.68
CA ARG A 572 6.91 2.55 -4.64
C ARG A 572 5.95 3.58 -5.26
N ILE A 573 5.33 4.41 -4.43
CA ILE A 573 4.35 5.43 -4.86
C ILE A 573 5.00 6.54 -5.68
N MET A 574 6.15 7.08 -5.26
CA MET A 574 6.85 8.13 -6.01
C MET A 574 7.31 7.66 -7.40
N ARG A 575 7.71 6.40 -7.56
CA ARG A 575 8.04 5.86 -8.89
C ARG A 575 6.81 5.67 -9.76
N TYR A 576 5.65 5.30 -9.20
CA TYR A 576 4.39 5.22 -9.96
C TYR A 576 4.01 6.55 -10.62
N VAL A 577 4.34 7.68 -9.97
CA VAL A 577 4.08 9.02 -10.51
C VAL A 577 5.18 9.46 -11.50
N ALA A 578 6.46 9.20 -11.18
CA ALA A 578 7.58 9.60 -12.02
C ALA A 578 7.65 8.88 -13.39
N ASP A 579 7.27 7.60 -13.45
CA ASP A 579 7.29 6.79 -14.69
C ASP A 579 6.24 7.19 -15.73
N TYR A 580 5.18 7.89 -15.30
CA TYR A 580 4.08 8.29 -16.16
C TYR A 580 4.34 9.64 -16.86
N ASP A 581 4.97 10.59 -16.18
CA ASP A 581 5.16 11.95 -16.70
C ASP A 581 6.42 12.12 -17.57
N ASN A 582 7.39 11.20 -17.54
CA ASN A 582 8.56 11.28 -18.43
C ASN A 582 9.30 9.94 -18.65
N PRO A 583 9.08 9.23 -19.77
CA PRO A 583 9.82 8.00 -20.10
C PRO A 583 11.34 8.18 -20.25
N SER A 584 11.80 9.42 -20.45
CA SER A 584 13.20 9.75 -20.76
C SER A 584 14.08 10.03 -19.54
N LEU A 585 13.52 10.02 -18.31
CA LEU A 585 14.25 10.25 -17.06
C LEU A 585 14.79 8.96 -16.40
N LEU A 586 14.97 7.90 -17.18
CA LEU A 586 15.95 6.87 -16.84
C LEU A 586 17.31 7.57 -16.78
N HIS A 587 17.87 7.76 -15.59
CA HIS A 587 19.28 8.10 -15.49
C HIS A 587 20.05 7.07 -16.33
N PRO A 588 20.75 7.47 -17.41
CA PRO A 588 21.66 6.56 -18.07
C PRO A 588 22.72 6.17 -17.05
N PHE A 589 22.83 4.88 -16.73
CA PHE A 589 24.04 4.39 -16.09
C PHE A 589 25.22 4.76 -17.00
N PRO A 590 26.39 5.15 -16.43
CA PRO A 590 27.56 5.41 -17.25
C PRO A 590 27.88 4.17 -18.09
N ASN A 591 27.98 4.38 -19.40
CA ASN A 591 28.33 3.37 -20.40
C ASN A 591 29.44 2.45 -19.89
N TYR A 592 29.11 1.22 -19.51
CA TYR A 592 30.09 0.15 -19.48
C TYR A 592 30.34 -0.21 -20.94
N ALA A 593 31.54 0.12 -21.43
CA ALA A 593 31.95 -0.07 -22.81
C ALA A 593 31.59 -1.50 -23.28
N ARG A 594 30.94 -1.58 -24.45
CA ARG A 594 30.86 -2.81 -25.25
C ARG A 594 32.27 -3.37 -25.39
N ILE A 595 32.50 -4.56 -24.86
CA ILE A 595 33.59 -5.41 -25.34
C ILE A 595 32.94 -6.26 -26.43
N ASP A 596 32.98 -5.74 -27.66
CA ASP A 596 32.70 -6.54 -28.84
C ASP A 596 33.88 -7.51 -28.99
N GLN A 597 33.66 -8.79 -28.67
CA GLN A 597 34.48 -9.88 -29.19
C GLN A 597 33.63 -10.67 -30.18
N GLU A 598 33.86 -10.38 -31.46
CA GLU A 598 33.55 -11.28 -32.57
C GLU A 598 34.21 -12.63 -32.30
N VAL A 599 33.40 -13.68 -32.16
CA VAL A 599 33.89 -15.06 -32.20
C VAL A 599 33.66 -15.57 -33.61
N ASP A 600 34.74 -15.56 -34.38
CA ASP A 600 34.87 -16.16 -35.70
C ASP A 600 34.74 -17.69 -35.60
N MET A 601 33.78 -18.24 -36.34
CA MET A 601 33.57 -19.67 -36.47
C MET A 601 34.37 -20.21 -37.66
N SER A 602 35.64 -20.60 -37.45
CA SER A 602 36.27 -21.71 -38.20
C SER A 602 37.72 -21.94 -37.76
N ALA A 603 38.05 -23.16 -37.31
CA ALA A 603 39.25 -23.91 -37.70
C ALA A 603 39.48 -25.15 -36.82
N ASN A 604 39.36 -26.33 -37.45
CA ASN A 604 40.02 -27.56 -37.03
C ASN A 604 41.55 -27.41 -37.11
N ARG A 605 42.29 -27.85 -36.07
CA ARG A 605 43.47 -28.73 -36.18
C ARG A 605 44.12 -29.00 -34.82
N LEU A 606 44.17 -30.29 -34.48
CA LEU A 606 45.30 -31.07 -33.94
C LEU A 606 46.48 -30.29 -33.33
N LEU A 607 46.82 -30.62 -32.08
CA LEU A 607 48.05 -31.33 -31.70
C LEU A 607 48.03 -31.67 -30.19
N ASP A 608 48.05 -32.97 -29.90
CA ASP A 608 48.61 -33.61 -28.70
C ASP A 608 50.17 -33.51 -28.76
N PRO A 609 51.00 -33.95 -27.77
CA PRO A 609 50.70 -34.48 -26.44
C PRO A 609 51.69 -34.07 -25.31
N ALA A 610 51.37 -34.55 -24.10
CA ALA A 610 52.28 -35.10 -23.07
C ALA A 610 53.30 -34.21 -22.33
N GLY A 611 53.35 -34.39 -21.00
CA GLY A 611 54.63 -34.40 -20.29
C GLY A 611 54.63 -33.97 -18.82
N ALA A 612 54.74 -34.98 -17.94
CA ALA A 612 55.56 -34.97 -16.72
C ALA A 612 55.06 -34.21 -15.45
N ALA A 613 54.43 -35.00 -14.58
CA ALA A 613 54.92 -35.37 -13.25
C ALA A 613 55.72 -34.34 -12.42
N PHE A 614 55.23 -34.06 -11.20
CA PHE A 614 56.09 -34.10 -9.99
C PHE A 614 55.27 -34.53 -8.76
N VAL A 615 55.75 -35.60 -8.13
CA VAL A 615 55.32 -36.16 -6.83
C VAL A 615 56.34 -35.72 -5.79
N ALA A 616 55.88 -35.27 -4.61
CA ALA A 616 56.61 -35.41 -3.34
C ALA A 616 55.74 -35.00 -2.13
N PRO A 617 56.00 -35.54 -0.92
CA PRO A 617 54.94 -36.05 -0.06
C PRO A 617 54.78 -35.39 1.32
N ALA A 618 53.67 -35.80 1.94
CA ALA A 618 53.21 -35.66 3.31
C ALA A 618 54.23 -35.35 4.43
N ARG A 619 53.79 -34.51 5.37
CA ARG A 619 54.32 -34.44 6.74
C ARG A 619 53.21 -34.64 7.77
N LYS A 620 53.24 -35.80 8.44
CA LYS A 620 52.46 -36.15 9.64
C LYS A 620 53.04 -35.49 10.89
N ARG A 621 52.18 -34.99 11.79
CA ARG A 621 52.34 -35.03 13.26
C ARG A 621 50.97 -34.74 13.89
N LYS A 622 50.25 -35.76 14.37
CA LYS A 622 50.25 -36.38 15.71
C LYS A 622 49.77 -35.46 16.84
N GLY A 623 48.56 -35.75 17.33
CA GLY A 623 48.32 -36.06 18.75
C GLY A 623 47.74 -34.94 19.62
N GLY A 624 46.47 -35.08 20.00
CA GLY A 624 45.83 -34.23 21.01
C GLY A 624 44.36 -34.59 21.23
N SER A 625 44.13 -35.72 21.90
CA SER A 625 42.82 -36.24 22.29
C SER A 625 42.04 -35.31 23.22
N ARG A 626 40.77 -35.03 22.89
CA ARG A 626 39.73 -34.78 23.90
C ARG A 626 38.43 -35.47 23.47
N MET A 627 38.13 -36.57 24.17
CA MET A 627 36.87 -37.28 24.15
C MET A 627 35.71 -36.34 24.51
N ALA A 628 34.72 -36.24 23.63
CA ALA A 628 33.38 -35.82 23.99
C ALA A 628 32.43 -36.98 23.62
N SER A 629 31.71 -37.47 24.62
CA SER A 629 30.79 -38.60 24.56
C SER A 629 29.71 -38.41 23.49
N ARG A 630 29.75 -39.23 22.42
CA ARG A 630 28.61 -39.40 21.52
C ARG A 630 27.61 -40.36 22.17
N GLN A 631 26.47 -39.86 22.59
CA GLN A 631 25.30 -40.71 22.81
C GLN A 631 24.79 -41.24 21.45
N PRO A 632 24.37 -42.51 21.35
CA PRO A 632 23.82 -43.05 20.12
C PRO A 632 22.42 -42.45 19.90
N LYS A 633 22.20 -41.83 18.73
CA LYS A 633 20.86 -41.41 18.30
C LYS A 633 20.00 -42.67 18.11
N GLY A 634 18.97 -42.82 18.94
CA GLY A 634 18.00 -43.91 18.85
C GLY A 634 17.28 -43.92 17.50
N HIS A 635 16.99 -45.12 17.00
CA HIS A 635 16.13 -45.35 15.84
C HIS A 635 14.73 -44.78 16.11
N TYR A 636 14.25 -43.87 15.26
CA TYR A 636 12.85 -43.45 15.27
C TYR A 636 11.97 -44.58 14.72
N LYS A 637 10.92 -44.95 15.46
CA LYS A 637 9.84 -45.84 14.99
C LYS A 637 8.51 -45.08 15.01
N LYS A 638 7.70 -45.23 13.96
CA LYS A 638 6.36 -44.63 13.87
C LYS A 638 5.45 -45.22 14.96
N LEU A 639 4.92 -44.35 15.82
CA LEU A 639 4.11 -44.70 17.00
C LEU A 639 2.71 -45.27 16.66
N LEU A 640 2.26 -45.08 15.41
CA LEU A 640 0.88 -45.33 14.97
C LEU A 640 0.44 -46.82 15.00
N TRP A 641 1.37 -47.75 15.21
CA TRP A 641 1.12 -49.21 15.17
C TRP A 641 1.26 -49.89 16.53
N PHE A 642 1.55 -49.12 17.59
CA PHE A 642 1.61 -49.66 18.95
C PHE A 642 0.28 -49.41 19.66
N LYS A 643 -0.34 -50.49 20.12
CA LYS A 643 -1.54 -50.43 20.96
C LYS A 643 -1.19 -49.71 22.28
N GLN A 644 -1.68 -48.50 22.45
CA GLN A 644 -1.44 -47.71 23.66
C GLN A 644 -2.42 -48.14 24.77
N PRO A 645 -2.06 -47.99 26.06
CA PRO A 645 -2.92 -48.36 27.17
C PRO A 645 -4.12 -47.43 27.38
N PHE A 646 -4.31 -46.45 26.49
CA PHE A 646 -5.40 -45.48 26.51
C PHE A 646 -6.03 -45.36 25.10
N PRO A 647 -7.31 -44.95 25.01
CA PRO A 647 -8.00 -44.75 23.74
C PRO A 647 -7.33 -43.70 22.85
N ASP A 648 -7.44 -43.83 21.52
CA ASP A 648 -6.82 -42.91 20.54
C ASP A 648 -7.27 -41.44 20.68
N ASN A 649 -8.38 -41.19 21.37
CA ASN A 649 -8.93 -39.86 21.67
C ASN A 649 -8.63 -39.38 23.11
N TYR A 650 -7.78 -40.09 23.85
CA TYR A 650 -7.40 -39.70 25.19
C TYR A 650 -6.53 -38.43 25.17
N THR A 651 -6.98 -37.40 25.87
CA THR A 651 -6.27 -36.14 26.02
C THR A 651 -6.01 -35.95 27.51
N ASP A 652 -4.75 -35.84 27.93
CA ASP A 652 -4.43 -35.60 29.34
C ASP A 652 -4.88 -34.18 29.72
N GLU A 653 -6.00 -34.07 30.43
CA GLU A 653 -6.61 -32.80 30.82
C GLU A 653 -5.66 -31.92 31.65
N THR A 654 -4.65 -32.51 32.32
CA THR A 654 -3.74 -31.79 33.20
C THR A 654 -2.53 -31.18 32.48
N THR A 655 -2.00 -31.84 31.45
CA THR A 655 -0.80 -31.35 30.72
C THR A 655 -1.10 -30.83 29.31
N PHE A 656 -2.23 -31.22 28.70
CA PHE A 656 -2.56 -30.84 27.32
C PHE A 656 -2.71 -29.33 27.14
N LEU A 657 -3.34 -28.65 28.11
CA LEU A 657 -3.50 -27.20 28.08
C LEU A 657 -2.18 -26.45 28.31
N ASP A 658 -1.26 -27.04 29.07
CA ASP A 658 0.07 -26.48 29.36
C ASP A 658 1.00 -26.53 28.14
N HIS A 659 0.79 -27.51 27.23
CA HIS A 659 1.57 -27.66 26.01
C HIS A 659 0.97 -26.96 24.78
N LEU A 660 -0.24 -26.40 24.91
CA LEU A 660 -0.92 -25.67 23.85
C LEU A 660 -0.29 -24.28 23.68
N GLN A 661 0.71 -24.19 22.78
CA GLN A 661 1.29 -22.91 22.37
C GLN A 661 0.22 -22.02 21.72
N ARG A 662 -0.38 -21.12 22.51
CA ARG A 662 -1.27 -20.08 22.01
C ARG A 662 -0.45 -19.04 21.25
N ASN A 663 -0.64 -19.03 19.94
CA ASN A 663 -0.30 -17.92 19.05
C ASN A 663 1.21 -17.54 19.06
N PRO A 664 2.11 -18.35 18.45
CA PRO A 664 3.57 -18.15 18.45
C PRO A 664 4.06 -16.87 17.73
N ARG A 665 3.14 -15.98 17.31
CA ARG A 665 3.42 -14.66 16.74
C ARG A 665 2.77 -13.50 17.50
N LEU A 666 2.10 -13.77 18.62
CA LEU A 666 1.67 -12.71 19.53
C LEU A 666 2.93 -12.17 20.20
N GLN A 667 3.39 -10.98 19.78
CA GLN A 667 4.35 -10.20 20.56
C GLN A 667 3.52 -9.62 21.72
N PRO A 668 3.67 -10.10 22.97
CA PRO A 668 3.03 -9.42 24.09
C PRO A 668 3.68 -8.04 24.19
N TYR A 669 2.92 -7.00 23.87
CA TYR A 669 3.35 -5.65 24.21
C TYR A 669 3.22 -5.53 25.72
N GLU A 670 4.34 -5.39 26.40
CA GLU A 670 4.38 -4.99 27.81
C GLU A 670 3.59 -3.68 27.96
N PHE A 671 2.60 -3.65 28.86
CA PHE A 671 1.73 -2.47 29.07
C PHE A 671 2.55 -1.20 29.26
N TRP A 672 3.69 -1.29 29.96
CA TRP A 672 4.58 -0.17 30.21
C TRP A 672 5.36 0.29 28.98
N SER A 673 5.70 -0.61 28.05
CA SER A 673 6.30 -0.23 26.77
C SER A 673 5.28 0.46 25.87
N LEU A 674 4.05 -0.05 25.83
CA LEU A 674 2.96 0.60 25.11
C LEU A 674 2.62 1.97 25.72
N MET A 675 2.67 2.11 27.05
CA MET A 675 2.51 3.40 27.74
C MET A 675 3.67 4.36 27.46
N ALA A 676 4.90 3.89 27.38
CA ALA A 676 6.06 4.69 26.99
C ALA A 676 5.95 5.20 25.54
N ASP A 677 5.52 4.34 24.62
CA ASP A 677 5.29 4.72 23.22
C ASP A 677 4.10 5.69 23.10
N ALA A 678 3.03 5.46 23.86
CA ALA A 678 1.87 6.36 23.90
C ALA A 678 2.21 7.72 24.54
N THR A 679 3.19 7.79 25.45
CA THR A 679 3.57 9.06 26.08
C THR A 679 4.17 10.04 25.08
N VAL A 680 4.83 9.57 24.02
CA VAL A 680 5.32 10.42 22.93
C VAL A 680 4.14 11.12 22.24
N ILE A 681 3.09 10.38 21.93
CA ILE A 681 1.87 10.91 21.30
C ILE A 681 1.16 11.89 22.26
N VAL A 682 1.01 11.52 23.53
CA VAL A 682 0.39 12.38 24.55
C VAL A 682 1.20 13.67 24.77
N GLN A 683 2.53 13.59 24.78
CA GLN A 683 3.42 14.75 24.89
C GLN A 683 3.25 15.70 23.71
N HIS A 684 3.17 15.17 22.48
CA HIS A 684 2.94 15.99 21.29
C HIS A 684 1.58 16.69 21.36
N LEU A 685 0.51 15.97 21.70
CA LEU A 685 -0.83 16.54 21.83
C LEU A 685 -0.88 17.61 22.95
N ALA A 686 -0.27 17.33 24.10
CA ALA A 686 -0.18 18.28 25.21
C ALA A 686 0.61 19.54 24.84
N SER A 687 1.69 19.39 24.06
CA SER A 687 2.48 20.54 23.58
C SER A 687 1.67 21.45 22.66
N VAL A 688 0.87 20.86 21.76
CA VAL A 688 -0.05 21.61 20.89
C VAL A 688 -1.11 22.33 21.71
N ILE A 689 -1.70 21.66 22.72
CA ILE A 689 -2.71 22.27 23.60
C ILE A 689 -2.11 23.42 24.41
N ILE A 690 -0.93 23.24 25.02
CA ILE A 690 -0.23 24.29 25.79
C ILE A 690 0.09 25.48 24.88
N PHE A 691 0.57 25.22 23.66
CA PHE A 691 0.80 26.28 22.67
C PHE A 691 -0.48 27.07 22.39
N CYS A 692 -1.59 26.40 22.08
CA CYS A 692 -2.88 27.04 21.84
C CYS A 692 -3.37 27.84 23.06
N CYS A 693 -3.22 27.30 24.28
CA CYS A 693 -3.61 27.97 25.52
C CYS A 693 -2.77 29.22 25.79
N CYS A 694 -1.44 29.14 25.67
CA CYS A 694 -0.54 30.28 25.80
C CYS A 694 -0.85 31.35 24.74
N PHE A 695 -1.11 30.92 23.51
CA PHE A 695 -1.47 31.79 22.41
C PHE A 695 -2.76 32.57 22.67
N VAL A 696 -3.82 31.86 23.07
CA VAL A 696 -5.12 32.44 23.43
C VAL A 696 -4.95 33.40 24.63
N ALA A 697 -4.18 33.02 25.65
CA ALA A 697 -3.93 33.86 26.82
C ALA A 697 -3.17 35.15 26.48
N ILE A 698 -2.25 35.12 25.51
CA ILE A 698 -1.56 36.30 24.99
C ILE A 698 -2.52 37.20 24.20
N ILE A 699 -3.36 36.64 23.32
CA ILE A 699 -4.34 37.40 22.51
C ILE A 699 -5.32 38.17 23.39
N TYR A 700 -5.84 37.53 24.44
CA TYR A 700 -6.78 38.17 25.35
C TYR A 700 -6.09 39.07 26.41
N GLY A 701 -4.79 39.32 26.27
CA GLY A 701 -4.02 40.17 27.19
C GLY A 701 -3.91 39.62 28.62
N ARG A 702 -4.21 38.33 28.83
CA ARG A 702 -4.18 37.69 30.16
C ARG A 702 -2.77 37.33 30.60
N VAL A 703 -1.85 37.14 29.66
CA VAL A 703 -0.45 36.77 29.93
C VAL A 703 0.48 37.57 29.02
N SER A 704 1.54 38.15 29.59
CA SER A 704 2.57 38.85 28.82
C SER A 704 3.42 37.86 28.01
N PRO A 705 3.69 38.13 26.72
CA PRO A 705 4.62 37.33 25.91
C PRO A 705 5.99 37.16 26.58
N VAL A 706 6.48 38.20 27.26
CA VAL A 706 7.77 38.17 27.98
C VAL A 706 7.74 37.18 29.13
N ALA A 707 6.62 37.11 29.84
CA ALA A 707 6.46 36.16 30.94
C ALA A 707 6.47 34.72 30.38
N VAL A 708 5.84 34.47 29.24
CA VAL A 708 5.85 33.15 28.60
C VAL A 708 7.26 32.75 28.15
N VAL A 709 8.01 33.64 27.48
CA VAL A 709 9.42 33.38 27.12
C VAL A 709 10.24 33.11 28.38
N GLY A 710 10.14 34.00 29.37
CA GLY A 710 10.95 33.95 30.58
C GLY A 710 10.75 32.65 31.35
N TRP A 711 9.50 32.25 31.57
CA TRP A 711 9.18 30.99 32.23
C TRP A 711 9.56 29.77 31.38
N ALA A 712 9.33 29.79 30.06
CA ALA A 712 9.73 28.68 29.19
C ALA A 712 11.25 28.50 29.13
N SER A 713 12.02 29.59 29.04
CA SER A 713 13.48 29.58 29.08
C SER A 713 14.01 29.11 30.43
N LEU A 714 13.43 29.58 31.53
CA LEU A 714 13.81 29.13 32.87
C LEU A 714 13.54 27.63 33.04
N CYS A 715 12.36 27.15 32.66
CA CYS A 715 12.02 25.72 32.71
C CYS A 715 12.95 24.87 31.83
N THR A 716 13.34 25.38 30.66
CA THR A 716 14.26 24.68 29.75
C THR A 716 15.65 24.55 30.36
N VAL A 717 16.17 25.62 30.96
CA VAL A 717 17.48 25.61 31.63
C VAL A 717 17.44 24.68 32.85
N LEU A 718 16.40 24.76 33.67
CA LEU A 718 16.21 23.88 34.82
C LEU A 718 16.13 22.41 34.41
N ALA A 719 15.36 22.09 33.36
CA ALA A 719 15.27 20.74 32.83
C ALA A 719 16.62 20.23 32.29
N TRP A 720 17.38 21.09 31.60
CA TRP A 720 18.72 20.74 31.13
C TRP A 720 19.71 20.49 32.27
N VAL A 721 19.68 21.31 33.33
CA VAL A 721 20.51 21.10 34.53
C VAL A 721 20.14 19.81 35.25
N LEU A 722 18.84 19.52 35.41
CA LEU A 722 18.36 18.28 36.02
C LEU A 722 18.76 17.06 35.20
N TRP A 723 18.63 17.15 33.88
CA TRP A 723 19.06 16.10 32.96
C TRP A 723 20.57 15.84 33.04
N ASP A 724 21.39 16.88 33.00
CA ASP A 724 22.85 16.79 33.09
C ASP A 724 23.29 16.25 34.46
N HIS A 725 22.59 16.60 35.54
CA HIS A 725 22.82 16.05 36.87
C HIS A 725 22.45 14.56 36.95
N TRP A 726 21.30 14.16 36.39
CA TRP A 726 20.83 12.78 36.39
C TRP A 726 21.72 11.85 35.53
N MET A 727 22.07 12.29 34.32
CA MET A 727 23.09 11.62 33.49
C MET A 727 24.49 11.64 34.14
N GLY A 728 24.71 12.61 35.04
CA GLY A 728 25.85 12.68 35.96
C GLY A 728 26.00 11.40 36.79
N GLN A 729 24.92 11.00 37.45
CA GLN A 729 24.83 9.88 38.38
C GLN A 729 24.92 8.51 37.69
N ASP A 730 24.26 8.35 36.53
CA ASP A 730 24.25 7.07 35.78
C ASP A 730 25.63 6.67 35.24
N PHE A 731 26.47 7.65 34.89
CA PHE A 731 27.83 7.35 34.42
C PHE A 731 28.77 7.00 35.58
N GLN A 732 28.51 7.52 36.79
CA GLN A 732 29.27 7.13 37.99
C GLN A 732 28.91 5.70 38.43
N THR A 733 27.64 5.31 38.36
CA THR A 733 27.19 3.93 38.66
C THR A 733 27.64 2.91 37.62
N VAL A 734 27.73 3.29 36.34
CA VAL A 734 28.31 2.42 35.29
C VAL A 734 29.83 2.31 35.43
N ALA A 735 30.53 3.40 35.77
CA ALA A 735 31.98 3.37 36.00
C ALA A 735 32.37 2.56 37.25
N SER A 736 31.53 2.53 38.28
CA SER A 736 31.76 1.70 39.49
C SER A 736 31.45 0.20 39.29
N ASN A 737 30.74 -0.18 38.22
CA ASN A 737 30.30 -1.55 37.97
C ASN A 737 31.13 -2.29 36.90
N VAL A 738 32.26 -1.73 36.46
CA VAL A 738 33.21 -2.43 35.58
C VAL A 738 34.20 -3.24 36.45
N PRO A 739 34.25 -4.58 36.33
CA PRO A 739 35.23 -5.38 37.06
C PRO A 739 36.65 -5.07 36.57
N LEU A 740 37.55 -4.71 37.48
CA LEU A 740 38.99 -4.61 37.21
C LEU A 740 39.55 -6.03 37.01
N THR A 741 39.68 -6.47 35.76
CA THR A 741 40.56 -7.60 35.42
C THR A 741 42.02 -7.15 35.51
N PRO A 742 42.89 -7.84 36.27
CA PRO A 742 44.31 -7.51 36.31
C PRO A 742 44.95 -7.94 34.99
N THR A 743 45.31 -6.98 34.15
CA THR A 743 46.20 -7.22 33.00
C THR A 743 47.64 -7.26 33.49
N SER A 744 48.34 -8.31 33.08
CA SER A 744 49.76 -8.53 33.33
C SER A 744 50.62 -7.36 32.86
N GLU A 745 51.69 -7.16 33.59
CA GLU A 745 52.81 -6.25 33.33
C GLU A 745 53.44 -6.44 31.94
N ALA A 746 54.10 -5.36 31.50
CA ALA A 746 54.93 -5.17 30.29
C ALA A 746 54.20 -4.76 29.01
N ASP A 747 54.09 -3.44 28.80
CA ASP A 747 54.97 -2.75 27.84
C ASP A 747 54.80 -1.22 27.97
N ASP A 748 55.88 -0.58 28.42
CA ASP A 748 56.08 0.88 28.42
C ASP A 748 56.46 1.34 27.01
N GLU A 749 55.58 2.08 26.33
CA GLU A 749 55.98 3.13 25.37
C GLU A 749 54.80 4.07 25.08
N VAL A 750 54.83 5.26 25.68
CA VAL A 750 53.83 6.32 25.50
C VAL A 750 54.36 7.38 24.54
N PRO A 751 53.66 7.69 23.42
CA PRO A 751 53.66 9.02 22.85
C PRO A 751 52.46 9.81 23.41
N ARG A 752 52.75 10.96 24.02
CA ARG A 752 51.75 11.92 24.53
C ARG A 752 50.80 12.36 23.40
N VAL A 753 49.58 11.84 23.40
CA VAL A 753 48.46 12.39 22.63
C VAL A 753 47.75 13.45 23.48
N SER A 754 47.62 14.62 22.87
CA SER A 754 46.92 15.82 23.33
C SER A 754 45.64 15.53 24.11
N GLN A 755 45.48 16.22 25.25
CA GLN A 755 44.27 16.23 26.08
C GLN A 755 43.05 16.56 25.23
N THR A 756 42.31 15.54 24.80
CA THR A 756 41.03 15.72 24.14
C THR A 756 39.95 15.89 25.20
N LEU A 757 39.17 16.97 25.07
CA LEU A 757 38.00 17.28 25.90
C LEU A 757 37.16 16.01 26.18
N SER A 758 36.71 15.85 27.42
CA SER A 758 35.89 14.69 27.82
C SER A 758 34.65 14.57 26.91
N PRO A 759 34.12 13.35 26.67
CA PRO A 759 32.92 13.14 25.86
C PRO A 759 31.75 14.04 26.31
N ARG A 760 31.63 14.25 27.62
CA ARG A 760 30.67 15.18 28.24
C ARG A 760 30.91 16.62 27.83
N ALA A 761 32.15 17.11 27.85
CA ALA A 761 32.47 18.46 27.42
C ALA A 761 32.20 18.66 25.92
N LYS A 762 32.48 17.66 25.07
CA LYS A 762 32.15 17.70 23.64
C LYS A 762 30.64 17.77 23.40
N GLN A 763 29.85 17.01 24.15
CA GLN A 763 28.39 17.03 24.04
C GLN A 763 27.78 18.35 24.53
N ARG A 764 28.26 18.89 25.65
CA ARG A 764 27.84 20.23 26.14
C ARG A 764 28.17 21.34 25.14
N ILE A 765 29.37 21.29 24.53
CA ILE A 765 29.76 22.24 23.48
C ILE A 765 28.90 22.10 22.23
N ALA A 766 28.57 20.88 21.82
CA ALA A 766 27.67 20.64 20.68
C ALA A 766 26.26 21.19 20.95
N THR A 767 25.69 20.94 22.13
CA THR A 767 24.38 21.48 22.51
C THR A 767 24.40 23.01 22.59
N ALA A 768 25.43 23.60 23.19
CA ALA A 768 25.58 25.06 23.25
C ALA A 768 25.74 25.68 21.86
N LYS A 769 26.52 25.05 20.97
CA LYS A 769 26.71 25.48 19.58
C LYS A 769 25.39 25.47 18.81
N SER A 770 24.58 24.41 18.95
CA SER A 770 23.26 24.33 18.31
C SER A 770 22.31 25.41 18.84
N ALA A 771 22.27 25.64 20.15
CA ALA A 771 21.43 26.68 20.76
C ALA A 771 21.81 28.08 20.29
N ILE A 772 23.12 28.39 20.18
CA ILE A 772 23.62 29.68 19.69
C ILE A 772 23.29 29.87 18.22
N LEU A 773 23.49 28.83 17.39
CA LEU A 773 23.18 28.87 15.95
C LEU A 773 21.69 29.17 15.72
N ILE A 774 20.84 28.50 16.48
CA ILE A 774 19.38 28.70 16.47
C ILE A 774 19.02 30.13 16.84
N TYR A 775 19.54 30.63 17.95
CA TYR A 775 19.23 31.99 18.42
C TYR A 775 19.70 33.05 17.43
N ALA A 776 20.87 32.85 16.80
CA ALA A 776 21.39 33.73 15.77
C ALA A 776 20.56 33.69 14.47
N ALA A 777 20.10 32.51 14.03
CA ALA A 777 19.26 32.35 12.85
C ALA A 777 17.90 33.05 13.02
N LEU A 778 17.29 32.94 14.20
CA LEU A 778 16.02 33.60 14.52
C LEU A 778 16.17 35.13 14.54
N LEU A 779 17.25 35.64 15.15
CA LEU A 779 17.54 37.07 15.13
C LEU A 779 17.81 37.60 13.72
N GLY A 780 18.46 36.80 12.86
CA GLY A 780 18.73 37.16 11.47
C GLY A 780 17.50 37.13 10.55
N LEU A 781 16.56 36.19 10.78
CA LEU A 781 15.35 36.03 9.97
C LEU A 781 14.19 36.92 10.42
N SER A 782 14.21 37.43 11.66
CA SER A 782 13.17 38.28 12.23
C SER A 782 12.73 39.46 11.33
N PRO A 783 13.63 40.21 10.64
CA PRO A 783 13.22 41.30 9.75
C PRO A 783 12.45 40.82 8.51
N ILE A 784 12.82 39.66 7.96
CA ILE A 784 12.20 39.07 6.76
C ILE A 784 10.81 38.55 7.11
N LEU A 785 10.68 37.89 8.26
CA LEU A 785 9.40 37.42 8.79
C LEU A 785 8.46 38.57 9.13
N LYS A 786 8.97 39.67 9.69
CA LYS A 786 8.23 40.92 9.90
C LYS A 786 7.68 41.47 8.58
N SER A 787 8.45 41.40 7.49
CA SER A 787 8.02 41.89 6.18
C SER A 787 6.95 41.00 5.52
N LEU A 788 7.12 39.68 5.53
CA LEU A 788 6.19 38.69 4.96
C LEU A 788 4.82 38.67 5.66
N THR A 789 4.83 38.88 6.97
CA THR A 789 3.60 38.90 7.78
C THR A 789 2.79 40.17 7.55
N ARG A 790 3.46 41.28 7.20
CA ARG A 790 2.81 42.58 6.92
C ARG A 790 2.08 42.59 5.57
N SER A 791 2.48 41.72 4.63
CA SER A 791 1.95 41.68 3.26
C SER A 791 0.83 40.64 3.03
N THR A 792 0.48 39.83 4.04
CA THR A 792 -0.40 38.66 3.87
C THR A 792 -1.69 38.80 4.68
N THR A 793 -2.86 38.51 4.09
CA THR A 793 -4.19 38.61 4.73
C THR A 793 -4.42 37.51 5.77
N SER A 794 -5.08 37.83 6.90
CA SER A 794 -5.33 36.94 8.05
C SER A 794 -5.82 35.55 7.67
N ASP A 795 -6.77 35.45 6.75
CA ASP A 795 -7.44 34.20 6.37
C ASP A 795 -6.47 33.20 5.71
N SER A 796 -5.55 33.71 4.89
CA SER A 796 -4.54 32.90 4.20
C SER A 796 -3.57 32.28 5.21
N ILE A 797 -3.26 33.00 6.28
CA ILE A 797 -2.31 32.55 7.29
C ILE A 797 -2.94 31.47 8.19
N TRP A 798 -4.23 31.61 8.55
CA TRP A 798 -5.00 30.57 9.25
C TRP A 798 -5.12 29.27 8.44
N ALA A 799 -5.47 29.38 7.15
CA ALA A 799 -5.60 28.22 6.27
C ALA A 799 -4.26 27.48 6.12
N LEU A 800 -3.18 28.21 5.85
CA LEU A 800 -1.85 27.64 5.67
C LEU A 800 -1.33 26.96 6.95
N SER A 801 -1.54 27.58 8.11
CA SER A 801 -1.09 27.01 9.40
C SER A 801 -1.85 25.76 9.79
N THR A 802 -3.16 25.72 9.48
CA THR A 802 -3.99 24.54 9.68
C THR A 802 -3.52 23.39 8.80
N TRP A 803 -3.25 23.65 7.51
CA TRP A 803 -2.73 22.64 6.58
C TRP A 803 -1.35 22.13 6.96
N LEU A 804 -0.43 23.01 7.36
CA LEU A 804 0.90 22.62 7.79
C LEU A 804 0.89 21.84 9.11
N LEU A 805 -0.01 22.17 10.04
CA LEU A 805 -0.24 21.38 11.25
C LEU A 805 -0.76 19.99 10.91
N MET A 806 -1.76 19.88 10.03
CA MET A 806 -2.28 18.58 9.58
C MET A 806 -1.21 17.76 8.86
N MET A 807 -0.39 18.39 8.01
CA MET A 807 0.75 17.72 7.37
C MET A 807 1.79 17.25 8.38
N ASN A 808 2.16 18.08 9.37
CA ASN A 808 3.09 17.66 10.41
C ASN A 808 2.53 16.46 11.18
N VAL A 809 1.28 16.51 11.62
CA VAL A 809 0.65 15.39 12.32
C VAL A 809 0.63 14.12 11.46
N ALA A 810 0.35 14.23 10.17
CA ALA A 810 0.25 13.10 9.26
C ALA A 810 1.60 12.50 8.83
N PHE A 811 2.66 13.31 8.76
CA PHE A 811 3.95 12.91 8.18
C PHE A 811 5.11 12.90 9.19
N PHE A 812 4.90 13.32 10.44
CA PHE A 812 5.92 13.21 11.48
C PHE A 812 6.23 11.73 11.78
N ASP A 813 7.51 11.42 11.90
CA ASP A 813 7.95 10.06 12.22
C ASP A 813 7.83 9.84 13.73
N TYR A 814 6.75 9.17 14.14
CA TYR A 814 6.49 8.80 15.53
C TYR A 814 7.22 7.52 15.96
N SER A 815 8.14 6.98 15.14
CA SER A 815 8.94 5.85 15.57
C SER A 815 9.97 6.28 16.61
N ALA A 816 9.95 5.62 17.78
CA ALA A 816 11.05 5.73 18.72
C ALA A 816 12.31 5.18 18.03
N GLY A 817 13.36 6.01 17.95
CA GLY A 817 14.64 5.60 17.36
C GLY A 817 15.15 4.29 17.95
N ALA A 818 15.91 3.54 17.15
CA ALA A 818 16.38 2.17 17.42
C ALA A 818 17.18 1.97 18.73
N ASP A 819 17.46 3.04 19.48
CA ASP A 819 18.12 2.98 20.79
C ASP A 819 17.18 2.57 21.94
N ALA A 820 15.86 2.58 21.72
CA ALA A 820 14.89 2.09 22.71
C ALA A 820 14.93 0.56 22.92
N GLN A 821 15.67 -0.17 22.08
CA GLN A 821 15.77 -1.63 22.14
C GLN A 821 16.69 -2.14 23.26
N TYR A 822 17.37 -1.24 23.98
CA TYR A 822 18.16 -1.57 25.18
C TYR A 822 17.45 -1.12 26.47
N GLY A 823 16.30 -1.72 26.79
CA GLY A 823 15.81 -1.93 28.16
C GLY A 823 15.89 -0.77 29.18
N ARG A 824 15.83 0.50 28.76
CA ARG A 824 15.80 1.65 29.67
C ARG A 824 14.74 2.63 29.19
N TYR A 825 13.80 2.94 30.08
CA TYR A 825 12.76 3.95 29.90
C TYR A 825 13.39 5.33 29.76
N PHE A 826 13.84 5.66 28.55
CA PHE A 826 14.40 6.96 28.23
C PHE A 826 13.36 7.72 27.43
N ILE A 827 12.70 8.70 28.06
CA ILE A 827 11.88 9.68 27.34
C ILE A 827 12.88 10.66 26.70
N PRO A 828 13.02 10.70 25.35
CA PRO A 828 13.87 11.69 24.75
C PRO A 828 13.26 13.07 25.02
N PHE A 829 13.98 13.91 25.78
CA PHE A 829 13.61 15.30 25.99
C PHE A 829 13.69 16.02 24.64
N SER A 830 12.56 16.14 23.94
CA SER A 830 12.48 16.77 22.62
C SER A 830 12.63 18.29 22.78
N PRO A 831 13.75 18.91 22.36
CA PRO A 831 13.96 20.36 22.48
C PRO A 831 12.97 21.17 21.62
N SER A 832 12.24 20.50 20.72
CA SER A 832 11.34 21.10 19.73
C SER A 832 10.12 21.81 20.33
N ALA A 833 9.59 21.32 21.46
CA ALA A 833 8.41 21.92 22.11
C ALA A 833 8.75 23.27 22.77
N ASN A 834 9.87 23.34 23.51
CA ASN A 834 10.36 24.59 24.10
C ASN A 834 10.90 25.56 23.05
N PHE A 835 11.48 25.03 21.96
CA PHE A 835 11.90 25.81 20.80
C PHE A 835 10.73 26.56 20.15
N ASN A 836 9.60 25.88 19.88
CA ASN A 836 8.41 26.51 19.28
C ASN A 836 7.76 27.58 20.20
N LEU A 837 7.83 27.38 21.52
CA LEU A 837 7.31 28.34 22.50
C LEU A 837 8.20 29.59 22.60
N GLN A 838 9.53 29.44 22.62
CA GLN A 838 10.48 30.56 22.73
C GLN A 838 10.60 31.39 21.45
N THR A 839 10.55 30.77 20.27
CA THR A 839 10.58 31.47 18.96
C THR A 839 9.37 32.37 18.79
N THR A 840 8.18 31.83 19.08
CA THR A 840 6.90 32.55 18.94
C THR A 840 6.84 33.79 19.84
N SER A 841 7.40 33.70 21.04
CA SER A 841 7.24 34.75 22.04
C SER A 841 8.34 35.83 22.02
N LEU A 842 9.53 35.54 21.45
CA LEU A 842 10.57 36.54 21.15
C LEU A 842 10.19 37.46 19.96
N ASP A 843 9.54 36.90 18.93
CA ASP A 843 9.06 37.66 17.78
C ASP A 843 7.82 38.51 18.13
N ILE A 844 6.91 38.01 18.98
CA ILE A 844 5.80 38.80 19.53
C ILE A 844 6.30 40.00 20.36
N TYR A 845 7.38 39.83 21.14
CA TYR A 845 7.94 40.90 21.97
C TYR A 845 8.51 42.08 21.15
N LYS A 846 9.26 41.81 20.08
CA LYS A 846 9.82 42.86 19.21
C LYS A 846 8.79 43.56 18.34
N LEU A 847 7.63 42.94 18.10
CA LEU A 847 6.54 43.49 17.30
C LEU A 847 5.55 44.32 18.15
N GLY A 848 5.43 44.01 19.45
CA GLY A 848 4.61 44.78 20.40
C GLY A 848 5.21 46.12 20.85
N HIS A 849 6.54 46.31 20.75
CA HIS A 849 7.22 47.52 21.22
C HIS A 849 7.03 48.75 20.28
N ASP A 850 6.55 48.55 19.05
CA ASP A 850 6.35 49.60 18.02
C ASP A 850 4.85 49.95 17.78
N GLY A 851 3.95 49.55 18.67
CA GLY A 851 2.54 49.98 18.63
C GLY A 851 1.65 49.33 17.55
N ILE A 852 2.04 48.18 17.00
CA ILE A 852 1.23 47.46 16.00
C ILE A 852 0.30 46.46 16.69
N GLY A 853 -0.89 46.91 17.07
CA GLY A 853 -1.97 46.08 17.60
C GLY A 853 -2.76 45.34 16.52
N SER A 854 -2.13 44.51 15.69
CA SER A 854 -2.83 43.75 14.63
C SER A 854 -2.88 42.23 14.88
N PRO A 855 -4.06 41.59 14.74
CA PRO A 855 -4.29 40.15 15.01
C PRO A 855 -3.73 39.18 13.94
N CYS A 856 -2.88 39.65 13.02
CA CYS A 856 -2.44 38.88 11.84
C CYS A 856 -1.04 38.25 12.00
N LEU A 857 -0.41 38.32 13.17
CA LEU A 857 1.05 38.09 13.30
C LEU A 857 1.49 36.66 13.67
N ALA A 858 0.56 35.82 14.13
CA ALA A 858 0.89 34.50 14.67
C ALA A 858 1.15 33.38 13.66
N PRO A 859 0.38 33.25 12.56
CA PRO A 859 0.48 32.04 11.76
C PRO A 859 1.66 32.08 10.75
N ALA A 860 2.25 33.26 10.53
CA ALA A 860 3.47 33.45 9.73
C ALA A 860 4.77 33.10 10.50
N ILE A 861 4.73 33.05 11.83
CA ILE A 861 5.85 32.63 12.69
C ILE A 861 5.87 31.10 12.84
N TYR A 862 4.70 30.47 12.88
CA TYR A 862 4.56 29.01 12.78
C TYR A 862 5.05 28.47 11.42
N HIS A 863 4.80 29.24 10.34
CA HIS A 863 5.33 29.00 8.99
C HIS A 863 6.86 28.92 8.93
N SER A 864 7.59 29.67 9.75
CA SER A 864 9.07 29.70 9.75
C SER A 864 9.70 28.54 10.52
N CYS A 865 9.08 28.10 11.61
CA CYS A 865 9.58 26.99 12.43
C CYS A 865 9.46 25.64 11.70
N LEU A 866 8.46 25.47 10.84
CA LEU A 866 8.26 24.26 10.02
C LEU A 866 9.20 24.18 8.81
N LEU A 867 9.60 25.31 8.23
CA LEU A 867 10.54 25.36 7.10
C LEU A 867 12.00 25.05 7.49
N LEU A 868 12.37 25.24 8.77
CA LEU A 868 13.73 24.97 9.28
C LEU A 868 13.92 23.52 9.78
N ASN A 869 12.84 22.79 10.03
CA ASN A 869 12.88 21.42 10.55
C ASN A 869 13.57 20.40 9.59
N PRO A 870 13.45 20.51 8.24
CA PRO A 870 14.18 19.65 7.32
C PRO A 870 15.67 19.98 7.17
N LEU A 871 16.13 21.16 7.59
CA LEU A 871 17.54 21.58 7.50
C LEU A 871 18.38 21.09 8.70
N LEU A 872 17.74 20.47 9.70
CA LEU A 872 18.34 20.05 10.97
C LEU A 872 18.39 18.52 11.16
N HIS A 873 17.92 17.73 10.19
CA HIS A 873 17.95 16.27 10.21
C HIS A 873 19.05 15.68 9.33
#